data_AF-A0A7C3J0M5-F1
#
_entry.id   AF-A0A7C3J0M5-F1
#
_cell.length_a   1.000
_cell.length_b   1.000
_cell.length_c   1.000
_cell.angle_alpha   90.00
_cell.angle_beta   90.00
_cell.angle_gamma   90.00
#
_symmetry.space_group_name_H-M   'P 1'
#
loop_
_entity.id
_entity.type
_entity.pdbx_description
1 polymer ?
#
loop_
_entity_poly.entity_id
_entity_poly.type
_entity_poly.pdbx_seq_one_letter_code
_entity_poly.pdbx_strand_id
1 'polypeptide(L)'
;MMGLGGAMQRSPRCALLALLVLGLDRSRVAGAAAAGALLKLPGGRTNMTAAVGAAQAIPVIQQGDALVVEGTLAGCVAAQQMARQGRSVLLAASGLSLPHDLVATLRPWAHEAELAKLPADFAQAFRRCVRERAVDGEMIFDLARLAVAVEDLLLDAGVSLFCDLRPCGVAKDGARVSAALFAAKGGLAALAAGVVVDCTPDARLAALAGARFAERALSDGRLDVRYTLLCNDRPPRSLAVAGLPELAGGQLAAHGPLVEFPMRLATRGDAAFRDVELTLRARIVAANAGRRLEGVSFARGGDALAAAPTRRLLTRSEEAELCLASCVPQGVEGLLVCGPSVDAPDEVARSLADPFGGVALAAVIASDPLPPGARSGGGSTLTAALALPSSSQAEGSQPVTSGVQARLGISQALRRTTAEIAVGGAALPVVADADVLVVGGGTSGVPAAIVAAHNGAKTLIVEKHADFGGTHTLGGVSKYWFGRPTDFVRQLDRDALALLSGTGMPKSVAMLYALVASGASVMPQCAAVGALVEGNTVKGAVVATPAGLAAITAKAVIDATGDGDIAAWAGAEHSWGTGRDALTLWYSFGHFVGPKSEASRQYHSCVDLRDPADFTRAIIAARRRTGVFGQGDFPQNYLAPRESRHVKGRATVTYGGILRGQRWPDTVVVAESNFDIKGIASSDLALCGYAEKEFTRNYSAPIPFRALVPEGLEGILVVGKAYSATHDALSLARMQRDLMAMGGAAGLAAARAVADKRLVADVDVAGLQKGLSAIGILRPADLAEFPAADPKELARLVHDLASDSLPLTGQARLLGHGQAAVPLLRNALPAATDRGKVACAKALCFLGDAVGVPILLAELQRQLAGEGLPASPRERHEAPDHGYAPEPAFLVCTIGLARDSRLVPLLRPLAERIPLNPTRADDAFEYVFAICYACERIASPEAIEALDVLAEKPGIRGSTLPVGTDPRRSVDHVAERHAYLELSVGRALARCGSPRGYELLIGYLSDIRGVLARSAHDELADLAGSDLGFAPEPWRQWLARAPKPLPLKPYLRRIE
;
A
#
# COMPACT_ATOMS: atom_id res chain seq x y z
N MET A 1 -43.35 24.94 -38.50
CA MET A 1 -43.16 25.40 -39.89
C MET A 1 -41.74 25.96 -40.04
N MET A 2 -41.18 25.78 -41.24
CA MET A 2 -39.83 26.09 -41.69
C MET A 2 -39.31 27.49 -41.37
N GLY A 3 -37.98 27.66 -41.49
CA GLY A 3 -37.36 28.97 -41.72
C GLY A 3 -35.84 28.91 -41.87
N LEU A 4 -35.36 28.46 -43.02
CA LEU A 4 -33.95 28.47 -43.43
C LEU A 4 -33.41 29.90 -43.63
N GLY A 5 -32.12 30.08 -43.33
CA GLY A 5 -31.23 30.92 -44.15
C GLY A 5 -30.41 31.96 -43.39
N GLY A 6 -29.07 31.85 -43.48
CA GLY A 6 -28.22 33.05 -43.48
C GLY A 6 -26.88 32.98 -42.73
N ALA A 7 -25.81 32.78 -43.52
CA ALA A 7 -24.49 33.42 -43.40
C ALA A 7 -23.47 32.97 -42.33
N MET A 8 -22.41 32.33 -42.85
CA MET A 8 -21.05 32.35 -42.32
C MET A 8 -20.53 33.79 -42.12
N GLN A 9 -20.02 34.08 -40.92
CA GLN A 9 -18.82 34.88 -40.73
C GLN A 9 -17.90 34.19 -39.73
N ARG A 10 -16.73 33.78 -40.22
CA ARG A 10 -15.63 33.21 -39.44
C ARG A 10 -15.03 34.29 -38.55
N SER A 11 -14.95 34.04 -37.24
CA SER A 11 -14.01 34.76 -36.37
C SER A 11 -12.75 33.89 -36.17
N PRO A 12 -11.53 34.42 -36.33
CA PRO A 12 -10.29 33.64 -36.23
C PRO A 12 -9.78 33.47 -34.79
N ARG A 13 -10.63 33.64 -33.76
CA ARG A 13 -10.20 33.61 -32.35
C ARG A 13 -10.44 32.30 -31.59
N CYS A 14 -11.04 31.28 -32.22
CA CYS A 14 -11.29 29.99 -31.56
C CYS A 14 -10.39 28.83 -32.00
N ALA A 15 -9.45 29.05 -32.93
CA ALA A 15 -8.60 27.98 -33.47
C ALA A 15 -7.19 27.88 -32.85
N LEU A 16 -6.80 28.80 -31.95
CA LEU A 16 -5.44 28.85 -31.40
C LEU A 16 -5.31 28.42 -29.92
N LEU A 17 -6.42 28.19 -29.20
CA LEU A 17 -6.38 27.78 -27.78
C LEU A 17 -6.63 26.27 -27.56
N ALA A 18 -6.98 25.51 -28.60
CA ALA A 18 -7.33 24.10 -28.48
C ALA A 18 -6.14 23.13 -28.70
N LEU A 19 -4.91 23.63 -28.90
CA LEU A 19 -3.77 22.82 -29.33
C LEU A 19 -2.57 22.78 -28.37
N LEU A 20 -2.59 23.44 -27.21
CA LEU A 20 -1.34 23.68 -26.46
C LEU A 20 -1.32 23.30 -24.99
N VAL A 21 -2.34 22.61 -24.48
CA VAL A 21 -2.40 22.39 -23.03
C VAL A 21 -1.97 20.99 -22.57
N LEU A 22 -2.07 19.95 -23.41
CA LEU A 22 -1.40 18.66 -23.18
C LEU A 22 -0.81 18.01 -24.44
N GLY A 23 -0.86 18.67 -25.60
CA GLY A 23 -0.16 18.23 -26.81
C GLY A 23 -0.50 16.83 -27.34
N LEU A 24 -1.60 16.21 -26.92
CA LEU A 24 -2.04 14.93 -27.47
C LEU A 24 -2.75 15.18 -28.80
N ASP A 25 -1.97 15.19 -29.88
CA ASP A 25 -2.51 15.03 -31.21
C ASP A 25 -3.28 13.70 -31.25
N ARG A 26 -4.60 13.78 -31.49
CA ARG A 26 -5.46 12.60 -31.64
C ARG A 26 -4.91 11.65 -32.70
N SER A 27 -4.23 12.17 -33.72
CA SER A 27 -3.56 11.39 -34.77
C SER A 27 -2.32 10.66 -34.26
N ARG A 28 -1.61 11.17 -33.24
CA ARG A 28 -0.49 10.48 -32.57
C ARG A 28 -0.94 9.41 -31.59
N VAL A 29 -2.04 9.62 -30.85
CA VAL A 29 -2.59 8.57 -29.96
C VAL A 29 -3.23 7.45 -30.77
N ALA A 30 -4.01 7.79 -31.81
CA ALA A 30 -4.54 6.82 -32.77
C ALA A 30 -3.42 6.19 -33.61
N GLY A 31 -2.40 6.96 -33.99
CA GLY A 31 -1.23 6.52 -34.75
C GLY A 31 -0.27 5.65 -33.95
N ALA A 32 -0.07 5.88 -32.65
CA ALA A 32 0.70 5.01 -31.78
C ALA A 32 -0.02 3.67 -31.53
N ALA A 33 -1.35 3.72 -31.41
CA ALA A 33 -2.20 2.54 -31.37
C ALA A 33 -2.23 1.77 -32.71
N ALA A 34 -2.14 2.47 -33.86
CA ALA A 34 -2.16 1.88 -35.19
C ALA A 34 -0.78 1.43 -35.70
N ALA A 35 0.31 2.07 -35.28
CA ALA A 35 1.68 1.81 -35.71
C ALA A 35 2.42 0.80 -34.81
N GLY A 36 1.74 0.26 -33.77
CA GLY A 36 2.40 -0.60 -32.79
C GLY A 36 3.62 0.09 -32.20
N ALA A 37 3.48 1.36 -31.78
CA ALA A 37 4.58 2.17 -31.26
C ALA A 37 5.41 1.34 -30.27
N LEU A 38 6.59 0.94 -30.72
CA LEU A 38 7.46 0.02 -29.99
C LEU A 38 7.83 0.69 -28.66
N LEU A 39 7.45 0.02 -27.58
CA LEU A 39 7.83 0.37 -26.23
C LEU A 39 9.33 0.64 -26.13
N LYS A 40 9.68 1.81 -25.60
CA LYS A 40 11.05 2.09 -25.17
C LYS A 40 11.27 1.47 -23.79
N LEU A 41 11.63 0.19 -23.77
CA LEU A 41 12.38 -0.33 -22.63
C LEU A 41 13.71 0.44 -22.53
N PRO A 42 14.26 0.64 -21.32
CA PRO A 42 15.56 1.27 -21.20
C PRO A 42 16.58 0.55 -22.09
N GLY A 43 17.26 1.31 -22.94
CA GLY A 43 18.24 0.79 -23.89
C GLY A 43 19.64 0.80 -23.30
N GLY A 44 20.34 -0.35 -23.40
CA GLY A 44 21.76 -0.49 -23.08
C GLY A 44 22.06 -0.72 -21.60
N ARG A 45 22.78 -1.81 -21.29
CA ARG A 45 23.46 -1.93 -19.99
C ARG A 45 24.46 -0.79 -19.90
N THR A 46 24.34 0.06 -18.89
CA THR A 46 25.44 0.96 -18.57
C THR A 46 26.59 0.10 -18.07
N ASN A 47 27.84 0.45 -18.38
CA ASN A 47 28.99 -0.20 -17.76
C ASN A 47 29.19 0.33 -16.32
N MET A 48 28.11 0.70 -15.62
CA MET A 48 28.13 1.40 -14.35
C MET A 48 27.56 0.55 -13.20
N THR A 49 28.11 0.73 -12.01
CA THR A 49 27.63 0.10 -10.78
C THR A 49 27.44 1.09 -9.64
N ALA A 50 26.49 0.79 -8.75
CA ALA A 50 26.26 1.53 -7.51
C ALA A 50 26.60 0.64 -6.30
N ALA A 51 27.48 1.11 -5.42
CA ALA A 51 27.86 0.36 -4.23
C ALA A 51 26.78 0.47 -3.14
N VAL A 52 26.41 -0.66 -2.54
CA VAL A 52 25.56 -0.74 -1.35
C VAL A 52 26.34 -0.25 -0.13
N GLY A 53 25.71 0.60 0.69
CA GLY A 53 26.33 1.12 1.91
C GLY A 53 26.88 0.01 2.81
N ALA A 54 28.10 0.21 3.35
CA ALA A 54 28.89 -0.85 4.00
C ALA A 54 28.23 -1.52 5.23
N ALA A 55 27.27 -0.87 5.87
CA ALA A 55 26.65 -1.32 7.12
C ALA A 55 25.20 -1.85 6.95
N GLN A 56 24.83 -2.34 5.77
CA GLN A 56 23.47 -2.86 5.53
C GLN A 56 23.41 -4.39 5.62
N ALA A 57 22.37 -4.89 6.30
CA ALA A 57 22.02 -6.30 6.39
C ALA A 57 20.50 -6.49 6.27
N ILE A 58 20.09 -7.62 5.69
CA ILE A 58 18.69 -7.97 5.47
C ILE A 58 18.26 -8.97 6.55
N PRO A 59 17.15 -8.74 7.27
CA PRO A 59 16.71 -9.63 8.32
C PRO A 59 16.13 -10.93 7.74
N VAL A 60 16.49 -12.06 8.37
CA VAL A 60 15.78 -13.32 8.17
C VAL A 60 14.53 -13.31 9.06
N ILE A 61 13.37 -13.08 8.46
CA ILE A 61 12.10 -12.88 9.20
C ILE A 61 11.52 -14.19 9.72
N GLN A 62 11.75 -15.31 9.03
CA GLN A 62 11.36 -16.64 9.49
C GLN A 62 12.29 -17.72 8.90
N GLN A 63 12.39 -18.86 9.61
CA GLN A 63 13.11 -20.04 9.18
C GLN A 63 12.22 -21.30 9.26
N GLY A 64 12.39 -22.23 8.32
CA GLY A 64 11.74 -23.54 8.31
C GLY A 64 12.61 -24.64 7.71
N ASP A 65 12.08 -25.86 7.60
CA ASP A 65 12.75 -27.00 6.95
C ASP A 65 12.72 -26.85 5.42
N ALA A 66 11.61 -26.34 4.87
CA ALA A 66 11.44 -26.08 3.45
C ALA A 66 10.83 -24.70 3.18
N LEU A 67 11.30 -24.04 2.14
CA LEU A 67 10.72 -22.81 1.60
C LEU A 67 10.25 -23.07 0.17
N VAL A 68 8.95 -22.93 -0.08
CA VAL A 68 8.37 -22.93 -1.42
C VAL A 68 8.23 -21.50 -1.92
N VAL A 69 8.85 -21.19 -3.05
CA VAL A 69 8.85 -19.85 -3.65
C VAL A 69 7.94 -19.83 -4.87
N GLU A 70 6.93 -18.97 -4.80
CA GLU A 70 5.72 -18.88 -5.61
C GLU A 70 4.58 -19.81 -5.22
N GLY A 71 3.39 -19.21 -5.23
CA GLY A 71 2.13 -19.85 -4.89
C GLY A 71 1.40 -20.43 -6.10
N THR A 72 2.11 -21.09 -7.01
CA THR A 72 1.48 -21.83 -8.12
C THR A 72 0.68 -23.02 -7.58
N LEU A 73 -0.19 -23.63 -8.38
CA LEU A 73 -0.93 -24.81 -7.95
C LEU A 73 0.02 -25.95 -7.54
N ALA A 74 1.09 -26.16 -8.33
CA ALA A 74 2.16 -27.09 -8.00
C ALA A 74 2.87 -26.72 -6.68
N GLY A 75 3.21 -25.44 -6.48
CA GLY A 75 3.83 -24.97 -5.24
C GLY A 75 2.94 -25.15 -4.01
N CYS A 76 1.64 -24.87 -4.13
CA CYS A 76 0.67 -25.08 -3.06
C CYS A 76 0.57 -26.57 -2.69
N VAL A 77 0.50 -27.46 -3.68
CA VAL A 77 0.46 -28.91 -3.46
C VAL A 77 1.77 -29.39 -2.80
N ALA A 78 2.93 -28.97 -3.30
CA ALA A 78 4.22 -29.33 -2.73
C ALA A 78 4.34 -28.89 -1.27
N ALA A 79 3.99 -27.64 -0.97
CA ALA A 79 4.05 -27.09 0.39
C ALA A 79 3.16 -27.87 1.36
N GLN A 80 1.91 -28.15 0.96
CA GLN A 80 0.98 -28.89 1.79
C GLN A 80 1.44 -30.33 2.05
N GLN A 81 1.89 -31.04 1.01
CA GLN A 81 2.34 -32.41 1.14
C GLN A 81 3.59 -32.52 2.03
N MET A 82 4.54 -31.60 1.87
CA MET A 82 5.70 -31.49 2.75
C MET A 82 5.30 -31.24 4.21
N ALA A 83 4.37 -30.32 4.46
CA ALA A 83 3.91 -29.99 5.80
C ALA A 83 3.20 -31.18 6.48
N ARG A 84 2.39 -31.93 5.72
CA ARG A 84 1.75 -33.18 6.19
C ARG A 84 2.71 -34.29 6.57
N GLN A 85 3.95 -34.24 6.08
CA GLN A 85 5.02 -35.13 6.50
C GLN A 85 5.74 -34.65 7.78
N GLY A 86 5.20 -33.65 8.47
CA GLY A 86 5.74 -33.11 9.72
C GLY A 86 6.84 -32.07 9.54
N ARG A 87 7.03 -31.53 8.32
CA ARG A 87 8.02 -30.49 8.04
C ARG A 87 7.46 -29.10 8.38
N SER A 88 8.31 -28.23 8.90
CA SER A 88 8.00 -26.79 9.00
C SER A 88 8.18 -26.13 7.63
N VAL A 89 7.07 -25.76 6.99
CA VAL A 89 7.08 -25.24 5.61
C VAL A 89 6.70 -23.77 5.57
N LEU A 90 7.51 -23.00 4.86
CA LEU A 90 7.23 -21.61 4.49
C LEU A 90 6.78 -21.58 3.02
N LEU A 91 5.75 -20.80 2.69
CA LEU A 91 5.38 -20.51 1.31
C LEU A 91 5.38 -18.99 1.10
N ALA A 92 6.20 -18.52 0.17
CA ALA A 92 6.30 -17.11 -0.20
C ALA A 92 5.78 -16.90 -1.62
N ALA A 93 4.71 -16.11 -1.78
CA ALA A 93 4.10 -15.82 -3.08
C ALA A 93 4.29 -14.35 -3.47
N SER A 94 4.58 -14.08 -4.75
CA SER A 94 4.63 -12.71 -5.27
C SER A 94 3.24 -12.07 -5.38
N GLY A 95 2.19 -12.88 -5.51
CA GLY A 95 0.80 -12.45 -5.58
C GLY A 95 0.10 -12.40 -4.23
N LEU A 96 -1.12 -11.87 -4.22
CA LEU A 96 -1.96 -11.82 -3.02
C LEU A 96 -2.88 -13.02 -2.88
N SER A 97 -3.14 -13.79 -3.94
CA SER A 97 -4.15 -14.85 -3.97
C SER A 97 -3.55 -16.14 -4.55
N LEU A 98 -3.87 -17.27 -3.92
CA LEU A 98 -3.40 -18.60 -4.29
C LEU A 98 -4.53 -19.39 -4.97
N PRO A 99 -4.26 -20.38 -5.82
CA PRO A 99 -3.01 -20.57 -6.53
C PRO A 99 -2.88 -19.49 -7.62
N HIS A 100 -1.73 -18.80 -7.65
CA HIS A 100 -1.53 -17.57 -8.42
C HIS A 100 -1.66 -17.79 -9.94
N ASP A 101 -1.20 -18.92 -10.45
CA ASP A 101 -1.23 -19.34 -11.85
C ASP A 101 -2.62 -19.70 -12.40
N LEU A 102 -3.64 -19.82 -11.54
CA LEU A 102 -5.06 -19.85 -11.93
C LEU A 102 -5.75 -18.51 -11.64
N VAL A 103 -5.48 -17.94 -10.47
CA VAL A 103 -6.22 -16.78 -9.98
C VAL A 103 -5.77 -15.48 -10.66
N ALA A 104 -4.47 -15.23 -10.78
CA ALA A 104 -3.95 -14.01 -11.38
C ALA A 104 -3.99 -14.04 -12.92
N THR A 105 -3.98 -15.23 -13.51
CA THR A 105 -4.16 -15.44 -14.96
C THR A 105 -5.64 -15.44 -15.37
N LEU A 106 -6.57 -15.38 -14.41
CA LEU A 106 -8.02 -15.52 -14.61
C LEU A 106 -8.37 -16.79 -15.41
N ARG A 107 -7.79 -17.94 -15.04
CA ARG A 107 -8.11 -19.27 -15.58
C ARG A 107 -9.00 -20.05 -14.60
N PRO A 108 -10.32 -19.79 -14.52
CA PRO A 108 -11.24 -20.49 -13.62
C PRO A 108 -11.72 -21.84 -14.14
N TRP A 109 -11.17 -22.44 -15.18
CA TRP A 109 -11.71 -23.69 -15.72
C TRP A 109 -10.74 -24.86 -15.62
N ALA A 110 -11.30 -26.06 -15.49
CA ALA A 110 -10.58 -27.32 -15.64
C ALA A 110 -11.53 -28.46 -16.05
N HIS A 111 -10.99 -29.50 -16.66
CA HIS A 111 -11.67 -30.77 -16.90
C HIS A 111 -11.54 -31.71 -15.69
N GLU A 112 -12.45 -32.69 -15.58
CA GLU A 112 -12.40 -33.70 -14.50
C GLU A 112 -11.10 -34.50 -14.54
N ALA A 113 -10.55 -34.77 -15.72
CA ALA A 113 -9.27 -35.43 -15.89
C ALA A 113 -8.09 -34.62 -15.33
N GLU A 114 -8.18 -33.29 -15.31
CA GLU A 114 -7.17 -32.43 -14.66
C GLU A 114 -7.32 -32.47 -13.14
N LEU A 115 -8.55 -32.40 -12.62
CA LEU A 115 -8.79 -32.52 -11.17
C LEU A 115 -8.40 -33.89 -10.62
N ALA A 116 -8.50 -34.95 -11.42
CA ALA A 116 -8.06 -36.30 -11.04
C ALA A 116 -6.54 -36.40 -10.79
N LYS A 117 -5.74 -35.44 -11.29
CA LYS A 117 -4.29 -35.37 -11.03
C LYS A 117 -3.97 -34.75 -9.67
N LEU A 118 -4.93 -34.08 -9.04
CA LEU A 118 -4.72 -33.41 -7.76
C LEU A 118 -4.78 -34.40 -6.59
N PRO A 119 -4.10 -34.08 -5.47
CA PRO A 119 -4.40 -34.72 -4.19
C PRO A 119 -5.90 -34.66 -3.87
N ALA A 120 -6.41 -35.69 -3.19
CA ALA A 120 -7.85 -35.89 -3.01
C ALA A 120 -8.58 -34.69 -2.37
N ASP A 121 -7.94 -34.03 -1.41
CA ASP A 121 -8.44 -32.85 -0.72
C ASP A 121 -8.42 -31.60 -1.61
N PHE A 122 -7.38 -31.39 -2.41
CA PHE A 122 -7.36 -30.36 -3.45
C PHE A 122 -8.46 -30.59 -4.48
N ALA A 123 -8.57 -31.81 -5.02
CA ALA A 123 -9.62 -32.17 -5.97
C ALA A 123 -11.02 -31.92 -5.37
N GLN A 124 -11.22 -32.27 -4.09
CA GLN A 124 -12.48 -32.01 -3.39
C GLN A 124 -12.74 -30.51 -3.20
N ALA A 125 -11.74 -29.72 -2.81
CA ALA A 125 -11.84 -28.28 -2.66
C ALA A 125 -12.22 -27.61 -3.99
N PHE A 126 -11.53 -27.96 -5.08
CA PHE A 126 -11.86 -27.46 -6.42
C PHE A 126 -13.30 -27.80 -6.83
N ARG A 127 -13.75 -29.05 -6.61
CA ARG A 127 -15.13 -29.45 -6.90
C ARG A 127 -16.17 -28.65 -6.10
N ARG A 128 -15.88 -28.27 -4.85
CA ARG A 128 -16.77 -27.40 -4.04
C ARG A 128 -16.83 -25.96 -4.53
N CYS A 129 -15.82 -25.52 -5.28
CA CYS A 129 -15.75 -24.18 -5.85
C CYS A 129 -16.36 -24.09 -7.26
N VAL A 130 -16.86 -25.20 -7.83
CA VAL A 130 -17.53 -25.20 -9.15
C VAL A 130 -18.80 -24.38 -9.09
N ARG A 131 -18.87 -23.34 -9.91
CA ARG A 131 -20.04 -22.46 -10.09
C ARG A 131 -20.95 -22.96 -11.19
N GLU A 132 -20.38 -23.38 -12.31
CA GLU A 132 -21.11 -23.83 -13.51
C GLU A 132 -20.34 -24.98 -14.19
N ARG A 133 -21.07 -25.85 -14.88
CA ARG A 133 -20.49 -26.87 -15.78
C ARG A 133 -20.86 -26.51 -17.21
N ALA A 134 -19.87 -26.41 -18.08
CA ALA A 134 -20.06 -26.19 -19.51
C ALA A 134 -20.58 -27.47 -20.19
N VAL A 135 -21.15 -27.31 -21.38
CA VAL A 135 -21.82 -28.38 -22.15
C VAL A 135 -20.86 -29.50 -22.59
N ASP A 136 -19.56 -29.21 -22.69
CA ASP A 136 -18.45 -30.12 -23.03
C ASP A 136 -17.78 -30.75 -21.80
N GLY A 137 -18.27 -30.46 -20.60
CA GLY A 137 -17.75 -31.01 -19.35
C GLY A 137 -16.64 -30.20 -18.69
N GLU A 138 -16.28 -29.01 -19.19
CA GLU A 138 -15.45 -28.07 -18.42
C GLU A 138 -16.17 -27.62 -17.14
N MET A 139 -15.43 -27.58 -16.02
CA MET A 139 -15.92 -27.02 -14.76
C MET A 139 -15.38 -25.60 -14.59
N ILE A 140 -16.25 -24.64 -14.34
CA ILE A 140 -15.90 -23.24 -14.12
C ILE A 140 -16.00 -22.94 -12.62
N PHE A 141 -14.90 -22.50 -12.01
CA PHE A 141 -14.74 -22.20 -10.59
C PHE A 141 -15.07 -20.74 -10.25
N ASP A 142 -15.59 -20.53 -9.04
CA ASP A 142 -15.50 -19.25 -8.35
C ASP A 142 -14.07 -19.06 -7.84
N LEU A 143 -13.30 -18.14 -8.45
CA LEU A 143 -11.88 -17.96 -8.13
C LEU A 143 -11.66 -17.36 -6.75
N ALA A 144 -12.59 -16.56 -6.24
CA ALA A 144 -12.48 -16.01 -4.89
C ALA A 144 -12.65 -17.12 -3.84
N ARG A 145 -13.61 -18.03 -4.04
CA ARG A 145 -13.78 -19.21 -3.18
C ARG A 145 -12.63 -20.18 -3.32
N LEU A 146 -12.15 -20.42 -4.55
CA LEU A 146 -11.00 -21.29 -4.80
C LEU A 146 -9.77 -20.78 -4.05
N ALA A 147 -9.55 -19.47 -4.07
CA ALA A 147 -8.40 -18.89 -3.39
C ALA A 147 -8.44 -19.07 -1.88
N VAL A 148 -9.62 -18.88 -1.26
CA VAL A 148 -9.80 -19.16 0.16
C VAL A 148 -9.65 -20.65 0.47
N ALA A 149 -10.19 -21.53 -0.38
CA ALA A 149 -10.11 -22.98 -0.17
C ALA A 149 -8.66 -23.52 -0.22
N VAL A 150 -7.85 -23.06 -1.17
CA VAL A 150 -6.43 -23.44 -1.24
C VAL A 150 -5.64 -22.84 -0.09
N GLU A 151 -5.95 -21.61 0.32
CA GLU A 151 -5.33 -20.99 1.50
C GLU A 151 -5.67 -21.75 2.79
N ASP A 152 -6.92 -22.18 2.98
CA ASP A 152 -7.34 -23.01 4.12
C ASP A 152 -6.62 -24.36 4.13
N LEU A 153 -6.51 -25.04 2.97
CA LEU A 153 -5.77 -26.30 2.84
C LEU A 153 -4.29 -26.20 3.26
N LEU A 154 -3.66 -25.05 3.01
CA LEU A 154 -2.28 -24.77 3.41
C LEU A 154 -2.17 -24.46 4.91
N LEU A 155 -3.05 -23.59 5.42
CA LEU A 155 -3.08 -23.21 6.84
C LEU A 155 -3.41 -24.41 7.73
N ASP A 156 -4.37 -25.26 7.33
CA ASP A 156 -4.74 -26.48 8.05
C ASP A 156 -3.60 -27.52 8.07
N ALA A 157 -2.71 -27.48 7.08
CA ALA A 157 -1.50 -28.30 7.06
C ALA A 157 -0.34 -27.72 7.89
N GLY A 158 -0.49 -26.50 8.44
CA GLY A 158 0.54 -25.82 9.23
C GLY A 158 1.57 -25.03 8.41
N VAL A 159 1.29 -24.75 7.13
CA VAL A 159 2.18 -23.94 6.28
C VAL A 159 2.14 -22.47 6.72
N SER A 160 3.31 -21.86 6.91
CA SER A 160 3.42 -20.41 7.13
C SER A 160 3.38 -19.67 5.80
N LEU A 161 2.36 -18.83 5.60
CA LEU A 161 2.14 -18.10 4.35
C LEU A 161 2.72 -16.69 4.41
N PHE A 162 3.32 -16.27 3.29
CA PHE A 162 3.72 -14.89 3.03
C PHE A 162 3.25 -14.46 1.64
N CYS A 163 2.44 -13.41 1.57
CA CYS A 163 1.97 -12.81 0.33
C CYS A 163 2.81 -11.58 -0.03
N ASP A 164 2.80 -11.22 -1.32
CA ASP A 164 3.43 -10.00 -1.84
C ASP A 164 4.97 -9.95 -1.68
N LEU A 165 5.61 -11.12 -1.61
CA LEU A 165 7.06 -11.28 -1.53
C LEU A 165 7.65 -11.65 -2.88
N ARG A 166 8.26 -10.68 -3.57
CA ARG A 166 8.87 -10.91 -4.89
C ARG A 166 10.31 -11.39 -4.75
N PRO A 167 10.69 -12.58 -5.24
CA PRO A 167 12.06 -13.06 -5.14
C PRO A 167 13.02 -12.15 -5.91
N CYS A 168 14.12 -11.76 -5.27
CA CYS A 168 15.09 -10.80 -5.81
C CYS A 168 16.56 -11.17 -5.57
N GLY A 169 16.82 -12.27 -4.85
CA GLY A 169 18.15 -12.82 -4.65
C GLY A 169 18.14 -14.09 -3.81
N VAL A 170 19.32 -14.70 -3.64
CA VAL A 170 19.54 -15.80 -2.68
C VAL A 170 20.77 -15.54 -1.81
N ALA A 171 20.76 -16.16 -0.64
CA ALA A 171 21.91 -16.32 0.23
C ALA A 171 22.45 -17.74 0.10
N LYS A 172 23.78 -17.86 -0.01
CA LYS A 172 24.49 -19.13 -0.15
C LYS A 172 25.57 -19.31 0.90
N ASP A 173 25.72 -20.55 1.36
CA ASP A 173 26.89 -21.08 2.07
C ASP A 173 27.62 -22.04 1.12
N GLY A 174 28.76 -21.60 0.59
CA GLY A 174 29.41 -22.26 -0.55
C GLY A 174 28.48 -22.35 -1.77
N ALA A 175 28.20 -23.58 -2.24
CA ALA A 175 27.26 -23.85 -3.33
C ALA A 175 25.80 -24.00 -2.86
N ARG A 176 25.56 -24.12 -1.55
CA ARG A 176 24.25 -24.41 -0.99
C ARG A 176 23.44 -23.13 -0.75
N VAL A 177 22.22 -23.08 -1.28
CA VAL A 177 21.23 -22.04 -0.97
C VAL A 177 20.69 -22.29 0.44
N SER A 178 20.77 -21.27 1.29
CA SER A 178 20.31 -21.31 2.69
C SER A 178 19.18 -20.33 3.00
N ALA A 179 19.00 -19.30 2.18
CA ALA A 179 17.84 -18.40 2.24
C ALA A 179 17.54 -17.74 0.89
N ALA A 180 16.31 -17.29 0.74
CA ALA A 180 15.87 -16.45 -0.39
C ALA A 180 15.58 -15.03 0.08
N LEU A 181 15.89 -14.05 -0.76
CA LEU A 181 15.67 -12.63 -0.53
C LEU A 181 14.45 -12.16 -1.31
N PHE A 182 13.64 -11.34 -0.67
CA PHE A 182 12.38 -10.86 -1.22
C PHE A 182 12.27 -9.35 -1.14
N ALA A 183 11.76 -8.75 -2.21
CA ALA A 183 11.22 -7.40 -2.22
C ALA A 183 9.80 -7.44 -1.66
N ALA A 184 9.63 -6.94 -0.44
CA ALA A 184 8.33 -6.73 0.20
C ALA A 184 7.92 -5.27 0.13
N LYS A 185 6.67 -4.96 0.51
CA LYS A 185 6.20 -3.58 0.57
C LYS A 185 7.02 -2.71 1.54
N GLY A 186 7.44 -3.27 2.68
CA GLY A 186 8.26 -2.59 3.68
C GLY A 186 9.77 -2.53 3.39
N GLY A 187 10.23 -3.04 2.24
CA GLY A 187 11.64 -3.19 1.90
C GLY A 187 12.07 -4.65 1.76
N LEU A 188 13.37 -4.91 1.83
CA LEU A 188 13.95 -6.25 1.68
C LEU A 188 13.76 -7.07 2.97
N ALA A 189 13.40 -8.33 2.78
CA ALA A 189 13.31 -9.35 3.82
C ALA A 189 13.85 -10.68 3.29
N ALA A 190 14.22 -11.60 4.19
CA ALA A 190 14.67 -12.93 3.81
C ALA A 190 13.96 -14.04 4.58
N LEU A 191 13.82 -15.20 3.93
CA LEU A 191 13.32 -16.43 4.52
C LEU A 191 14.37 -17.51 4.38
N ALA A 192 14.73 -18.16 5.48
CA ALA A 192 15.73 -19.22 5.51
C ALA A 192 15.06 -20.61 5.49
N ALA A 193 15.68 -21.56 4.82
CA ALA A 193 15.23 -22.94 4.85
C ALA A 193 16.34 -23.95 4.58
N GLY A 194 16.13 -25.19 5.03
CA GLY A 194 17.04 -26.30 4.75
C GLY A 194 17.05 -26.72 3.27
N VAL A 195 15.89 -26.60 2.61
CA VAL A 195 15.71 -26.71 1.15
C VAL A 195 14.84 -25.57 0.63
N VAL A 196 15.11 -25.10 -0.58
CA VAL A 196 14.29 -24.14 -1.29
C VAL A 196 13.71 -24.77 -2.55
N VAL A 197 12.39 -24.70 -2.73
CA VAL A 197 11.69 -25.16 -3.92
C VAL A 197 11.27 -23.95 -4.74
N ASP A 198 11.93 -23.75 -5.87
CA ASP A 198 11.65 -22.68 -6.82
C ASP A 198 10.50 -23.08 -7.75
N CYS A 199 9.30 -22.56 -7.45
CA CYS A 199 8.10 -22.71 -8.27
C CYS A 199 7.86 -21.49 -9.18
N THR A 200 8.85 -20.62 -9.36
CA THR A 200 8.73 -19.50 -10.31
C THR A 200 8.67 -20.03 -11.75
N PRO A 201 7.85 -19.43 -12.64
CA PRO A 201 7.63 -19.97 -13.99
C PRO A 201 8.92 -20.17 -14.79
N ASP A 202 9.87 -19.25 -14.66
CA ASP A 202 11.15 -19.31 -15.34
C ASP A 202 12.27 -19.96 -14.51
N ALA A 203 12.04 -20.46 -13.29
CA ALA A 203 13.11 -20.84 -12.35
C ALA A 203 14.06 -19.66 -12.03
N ARG A 204 13.45 -18.51 -11.73
CA ARG A 204 14.09 -17.24 -11.37
C ARG A 204 15.06 -17.37 -10.22
N LEU A 205 14.68 -18.09 -9.16
CA LEU A 205 15.51 -18.22 -7.99
C LEU A 205 16.73 -19.12 -8.26
N ALA A 206 16.55 -20.18 -9.05
CA ALA A 206 17.65 -20.98 -9.56
C ALA A 206 18.61 -20.15 -10.42
N ALA A 207 18.09 -19.30 -11.32
CA ALA A 207 18.90 -18.38 -12.11
C ALA A 207 19.66 -17.37 -11.24
N LEU A 208 18.99 -16.78 -10.25
CA LEU A 208 19.62 -15.92 -9.25
C LEU A 208 20.71 -16.67 -8.47
N ALA A 209 20.51 -17.94 -8.15
CA ALA A 209 21.51 -18.76 -7.46
C ALA A 209 22.76 -19.11 -8.32
N GLY A 210 22.71 -18.88 -9.63
CA GLY A 210 23.78 -19.19 -10.58
C GLY A 210 23.63 -20.56 -11.26
N ALA A 211 22.42 -21.13 -11.29
CA ALA A 211 22.15 -22.36 -12.02
C ALA A 211 22.41 -22.18 -13.53
N ARG A 212 22.86 -23.26 -14.18
CA ARG A 212 23.08 -23.26 -15.63
C ARG A 212 21.80 -23.61 -16.38
N PHE A 213 21.63 -22.95 -17.52
CA PHE A 213 20.50 -23.18 -18.41
C PHE A 213 20.99 -23.35 -19.84
N ALA A 214 20.32 -24.22 -20.60
CA ALA A 214 20.36 -24.25 -22.05
C ALA A 214 19.14 -23.49 -22.61
N GLU A 215 19.27 -22.92 -23.80
CA GLU A 215 18.11 -22.40 -24.53
C GLU A 215 17.27 -23.57 -25.04
N ARG A 216 15.94 -23.43 -24.98
CA ARG A 216 15.03 -24.35 -25.66
C ARG A 216 14.95 -23.97 -27.14
N ALA A 217 14.77 -24.95 -28.01
CA ALA A 217 14.69 -24.72 -29.44
C ALA A 217 13.40 -23.97 -29.80
N LEU A 218 13.46 -22.64 -29.79
CA LEU A 218 12.42 -21.79 -30.37
C LEU A 218 12.71 -21.73 -31.88
N SER A 219 11.92 -22.45 -32.67
CA SER A 219 12.14 -22.61 -34.12
C SER A 219 12.19 -21.29 -34.91
N ASP A 220 11.68 -20.20 -34.35
CA ASP A 220 11.63 -18.87 -34.97
C ASP A 220 11.85 -17.68 -34.00
N GLY A 221 12.33 -17.92 -32.77
CA GLY A 221 12.54 -16.88 -31.77
C GLY A 221 11.25 -16.22 -31.23
N ARG A 222 10.11 -16.91 -31.35
CA ARG A 222 8.81 -16.49 -30.80
C ARG A 222 8.36 -17.44 -29.70
N LEU A 223 7.53 -16.93 -28.79
CA LEU A 223 6.91 -17.70 -27.72
C LEU A 223 5.40 -17.78 -27.88
N ASP A 224 4.86 -18.95 -27.58
CA ASP A 224 3.43 -19.15 -27.41
C ASP A 224 3.04 -18.70 -26.00
N VAL A 225 2.04 -17.84 -25.96
CA VAL A 225 1.62 -17.08 -24.79
C VAL A 225 0.10 -17.06 -24.76
N ARG A 226 -0.48 -17.29 -23.58
CA ARG A 226 -1.92 -17.20 -23.33
C ARG A 226 -2.23 -16.07 -22.38
N TYR A 227 -3.19 -15.24 -22.76
CA TYR A 227 -3.70 -14.15 -21.94
C TYR A 227 -5.22 -14.24 -21.84
N THR A 228 -5.80 -13.99 -20.67
CA THR A 228 -7.25 -14.05 -20.51
C THR A 228 -7.81 -12.67 -20.17
N LEU A 229 -8.85 -12.25 -20.89
CA LEU A 229 -9.70 -11.11 -20.53
C LEU A 229 -11.04 -11.62 -20.02
N LEU A 230 -11.63 -10.94 -19.04
CA LEU A 230 -13.06 -11.08 -18.73
C LEU A 230 -13.88 -10.15 -19.66
N CYS A 231 -15.16 -10.43 -19.86
CA CYS A 231 -16.09 -9.69 -20.71
C CYS A 231 -17.39 -9.44 -19.95
N ASN A 232 -18.08 -8.34 -20.25
CA ASN A 232 -19.37 -7.99 -19.67
C ASN A 232 -20.48 -8.96 -20.10
N ASP A 233 -20.44 -9.39 -21.36
CA ASP A 233 -21.38 -10.33 -21.97
C ASP A 233 -20.69 -11.65 -22.31
N ARG A 234 -21.45 -12.75 -22.37
CA ARG A 234 -20.91 -14.06 -22.79
C ARG A 234 -20.55 -13.98 -24.29
N PRO A 235 -19.27 -14.11 -24.67
CA PRO A 235 -18.89 -14.19 -26.08
C PRO A 235 -19.33 -15.54 -26.67
N PRO A 236 -19.47 -15.65 -28.00
CA PRO A 236 -19.54 -16.95 -28.66
C PRO A 236 -18.28 -17.77 -28.33
N ARG A 237 -18.43 -19.10 -28.25
CA ARG A 237 -17.37 -20.05 -27.84
C ARG A 237 -16.04 -19.86 -28.56
N SER A 238 -16.08 -19.45 -29.82
CA SER A 238 -14.90 -19.11 -30.61
C SER A 238 -15.13 -17.81 -31.38
N LEU A 239 -14.14 -16.93 -31.41
CA LEU A 239 -14.19 -15.65 -32.13
C LEU A 239 -13.07 -15.59 -33.17
N ALA A 240 -13.41 -15.40 -34.43
CA ALA A 240 -12.42 -15.16 -35.48
C ALA A 240 -12.02 -13.68 -35.51
N VAL A 241 -10.72 -13.38 -35.41
CA VAL A 241 -10.21 -11.99 -35.43
C VAL A 241 -9.24 -11.81 -36.58
N ALA A 242 -9.72 -11.22 -37.67
CA ALA A 242 -8.92 -10.98 -38.87
C ALA A 242 -7.96 -9.78 -38.70
N GLY A 243 -6.77 -9.88 -39.30
CA GLY A 243 -5.85 -8.76 -39.53
C GLY A 243 -5.05 -8.29 -38.31
N LEU A 244 -4.90 -9.11 -37.26
CA LEU A 244 -3.97 -8.85 -36.16
C LEU A 244 -2.73 -9.73 -36.32
N PRO A 245 -1.54 -9.13 -36.50
CA PRO A 245 -0.32 -9.90 -36.36
C PRO A 245 -0.22 -10.39 -34.92
N GLU A 246 0.43 -11.54 -34.71
CA GLU A 246 0.72 -12.14 -33.39
C GLU A 246 -0.36 -13.02 -32.74
N LEU A 247 -1.61 -13.07 -33.22
CA LEU A 247 -2.56 -14.09 -32.77
C LEU A 247 -2.21 -15.47 -33.34
N ALA A 248 -2.17 -16.49 -32.48
CA ALA A 248 -1.98 -17.88 -32.90
C ALA A 248 -3.32 -18.45 -33.40
N GLY A 249 -3.36 -18.97 -34.63
CA GLY A 249 -4.54 -19.65 -35.18
C GLY A 249 -5.74 -18.77 -35.55
N GLY A 250 -5.69 -17.45 -35.30
CA GLY A 250 -6.73 -16.48 -35.72
C GLY A 250 -8.10 -16.62 -35.03
N GLN A 251 -8.26 -17.62 -34.16
CA GLN A 251 -9.46 -17.89 -33.37
C GLN A 251 -9.13 -17.75 -31.88
N LEU A 252 -10.02 -17.09 -31.14
CA LEU A 252 -9.96 -16.95 -29.69
C LEU A 252 -10.93 -17.92 -29.03
N ALA A 253 -10.60 -18.45 -27.85
CA ALA A 253 -11.47 -19.33 -27.08
C ALA A 253 -12.23 -18.54 -26.01
N ALA A 254 -13.51 -18.82 -25.82
CA ALA A 254 -14.32 -18.22 -24.77
C ALA A 254 -14.76 -19.25 -23.72
N HIS A 255 -14.52 -18.93 -22.44
CA HIS A 255 -14.86 -19.73 -21.27
C HIS A 255 -15.84 -18.95 -20.38
N GLY A 256 -17.14 -19.12 -20.61
CA GLY A 256 -18.17 -18.30 -19.95
C GLY A 256 -18.02 -16.82 -20.36
N PRO A 257 -17.83 -15.88 -19.41
CA PRO A 257 -17.55 -14.48 -19.73
C PRO A 257 -16.06 -14.19 -20.01
N LEU A 258 -15.17 -15.19 -20.05
CA LEU A 258 -13.74 -14.98 -20.28
C LEU A 258 -13.35 -15.30 -21.73
N VAL A 259 -12.39 -14.57 -22.28
CA VAL A 259 -11.79 -14.81 -23.60
C VAL A 259 -10.30 -15.01 -23.43
N GLU A 260 -9.80 -16.17 -23.88
CA GLU A 260 -8.39 -16.50 -23.93
C GLU A 260 -7.81 -16.11 -25.30
N PHE A 261 -6.66 -15.43 -25.27
CA PHE A 261 -5.89 -14.96 -26.42
C PHE A 261 -4.63 -15.80 -26.55
N PRO A 262 -4.64 -16.84 -27.40
CA PRO A 262 -3.41 -17.50 -27.81
C PRO A 262 -2.64 -16.57 -28.75
N MET A 263 -1.41 -16.26 -28.39
CA MET A 263 -0.54 -15.36 -29.12
C MET A 263 0.83 -15.99 -29.31
N ARG A 264 1.45 -15.70 -30.45
CA ARG A 264 2.83 -16.05 -30.72
C ARG A 264 3.66 -14.78 -30.78
N LEU A 265 4.30 -14.41 -29.67
CA LEU A 265 4.99 -13.13 -29.49
C LEU A 265 6.49 -13.28 -29.75
N ALA A 266 7.08 -12.39 -30.55
CA ALA A 266 8.53 -12.36 -30.71
C ALA A 266 9.21 -11.87 -29.43
N THR A 267 10.22 -12.58 -28.95
CA THR A 267 11.08 -12.09 -27.86
C THR A 267 12.20 -11.25 -28.45
N ARG A 268 12.42 -10.05 -27.93
CA ARG A 268 13.59 -9.20 -28.25
C ARG A 268 14.30 -8.83 -26.93
N GLY A 269 15.46 -8.21 -27.03
CA GLY A 269 16.09 -7.55 -25.88
C GLY A 269 16.82 -8.44 -24.88
N ASP A 270 17.19 -7.84 -23.75
CA ASP A 270 17.90 -8.48 -22.64
C ASP A 270 17.01 -9.51 -21.95
N ALA A 271 17.55 -10.70 -21.67
CA ALA A 271 16.86 -11.75 -20.91
C ALA A 271 16.31 -11.24 -19.57
N ALA A 272 16.92 -10.20 -18.99
CA ALA A 272 16.51 -9.61 -17.72
C ALA A 272 15.12 -8.94 -17.74
N PHE A 273 14.64 -8.49 -18.90
CA PHE A 273 13.36 -7.75 -19.03
C PHE A 273 12.37 -8.43 -19.97
N ARG A 274 12.64 -9.68 -20.36
CA ARG A 274 11.82 -10.44 -21.31
C ARG A 274 10.36 -10.59 -20.84
N ASP A 275 10.14 -10.93 -19.58
CA ASP A 275 8.78 -11.13 -19.04
C ASP A 275 7.98 -9.83 -19.00
N VAL A 276 8.65 -8.72 -18.68
CA VAL A 276 8.07 -7.38 -18.71
C VAL A 276 7.62 -7.04 -20.13
N GLU A 277 8.47 -7.31 -21.11
CA GLU A 277 8.15 -7.08 -22.52
C GLU A 277 6.97 -7.94 -23.00
N LEU A 278 7.01 -9.25 -22.71
CA LEU A 278 5.95 -10.18 -23.05
C LEU A 278 4.62 -9.76 -22.43
N THR A 279 4.65 -9.33 -21.17
CA THR A 279 3.46 -8.86 -20.45
C THR A 279 2.84 -7.64 -21.10
N LEU A 280 3.66 -6.66 -21.46
CA LEU A 280 3.20 -5.45 -22.10
C LEU A 280 2.67 -5.72 -23.52
N ARG A 281 3.38 -6.52 -24.32
CA ARG A 281 2.96 -6.87 -25.69
C ARG A 281 1.66 -7.66 -25.70
N ALA A 282 1.54 -8.66 -24.83
CA ALA A 282 0.32 -9.42 -24.67
C ALA A 282 -0.89 -8.52 -24.36
N ARG A 283 -0.71 -7.56 -23.44
CA ARG A 283 -1.76 -6.59 -23.10
C ARG A 283 -2.14 -5.72 -24.29
N ILE A 284 -1.16 -5.28 -25.08
CA ILE A 284 -1.38 -4.50 -26.31
C ILE A 284 -2.13 -5.32 -27.36
N VAL A 285 -1.75 -6.59 -27.57
CA VAL A 285 -2.43 -7.48 -28.53
C VAL A 285 -3.85 -7.78 -28.09
N ALA A 286 -4.06 -8.17 -26.82
CA ALA A 286 -5.37 -8.43 -26.26
C ALA A 286 -6.28 -7.19 -26.31
N ALA A 287 -5.72 -6.02 -26.01
CA ALA A 287 -6.39 -4.73 -26.17
C ALA A 287 -6.82 -4.50 -27.62
N ASN A 288 -5.90 -4.65 -28.59
CA ASN A 288 -6.20 -4.46 -30.01
C ASN A 288 -7.22 -5.47 -30.55
N ALA A 289 -7.18 -6.71 -30.07
CA ALA A 289 -8.18 -7.72 -30.38
C ALA A 289 -9.55 -7.32 -29.84
N GLY A 290 -9.65 -6.87 -28.59
CA GLY A 290 -10.87 -6.31 -28.02
C GLY A 290 -11.50 -5.21 -28.86
N ARG A 291 -10.70 -4.29 -29.45
CA ARG A 291 -11.22 -3.22 -30.34
C ARG A 291 -11.98 -3.73 -31.56
N ARG A 292 -11.65 -4.93 -32.04
CA ARG A 292 -12.20 -5.49 -33.27
C ARG A 292 -13.40 -6.41 -33.03
N LEU A 293 -13.74 -6.67 -31.77
CA LEU A 293 -14.82 -7.58 -31.39
C LEU A 293 -16.09 -6.78 -31.08
N GLU A 294 -17.18 -7.05 -31.81
CA GLU A 294 -18.50 -6.52 -31.47
C GLU A 294 -19.03 -7.21 -30.20
N GLY A 295 -19.61 -6.43 -29.27
CA GLY A 295 -20.20 -6.96 -28.03
C GLY A 295 -19.20 -7.31 -26.91
N VAL A 296 -17.90 -7.05 -27.09
CA VAL A 296 -16.91 -7.19 -26.01
C VAL A 296 -16.80 -5.86 -25.27
N SER A 297 -17.31 -5.84 -24.05
CA SER A 297 -17.18 -4.69 -23.16
C SER A 297 -16.45 -5.14 -21.90
N PHE A 298 -15.33 -4.48 -21.59
CA PHE A 298 -14.50 -4.51 -20.38
C PHE A 298 -14.34 -5.83 -19.62
N ALA A 299 -13.07 -6.23 -19.40
CA ALA A 299 -12.64 -6.60 -18.06
C ALA A 299 -11.13 -6.63 -17.79
N ARG A 300 -10.84 -6.69 -16.49
CA ARG A 300 -9.57 -6.79 -15.74
C ARG A 300 -8.63 -7.96 -16.11
N GLY A 301 -8.47 -8.32 -17.38
CA GLY A 301 -7.64 -9.46 -17.76
C GLY A 301 -6.23 -9.50 -17.15
N GLY A 302 -5.74 -10.72 -16.96
CA GLY A 302 -4.89 -11.18 -15.87
C GLY A 302 -3.56 -10.47 -15.63
N ASP A 303 -3.22 -10.31 -14.35
CA ASP A 303 -1.94 -9.77 -13.86
C ASP A 303 -0.73 -10.63 -14.29
N ALA A 304 -0.96 -11.85 -14.78
CA ALA A 304 0.05 -12.82 -15.19
C ALA A 304 -0.29 -13.52 -16.51
N LEU A 305 0.75 -13.88 -17.26
CA LEU A 305 0.68 -14.62 -18.52
C LEU A 305 1.18 -16.04 -18.36
N ALA A 306 0.49 -16.98 -18.99
CA ALA A 306 1.01 -18.32 -19.18
C ALA A 306 1.86 -18.33 -20.48
N ALA A 307 3.15 -18.59 -20.36
CA ALA A 307 4.08 -18.61 -21.49
C ALA A 307 4.88 -19.92 -21.50
N ALA A 308 5.20 -20.41 -22.71
CA ALA A 308 6.15 -21.51 -22.85
C ALA A 308 7.55 -21.09 -22.32
N PRO A 309 8.28 -22.01 -21.65
CA PRO A 309 9.61 -21.69 -21.13
C PRO A 309 10.60 -21.48 -22.29
N THR A 310 11.47 -20.48 -22.13
CA THR A 310 12.56 -20.20 -23.10
C THR A 310 13.83 -20.97 -22.79
N ARG A 311 13.94 -21.47 -21.56
CA ARG A 311 15.15 -22.09 -21.03
C ARG A 311 14.85 -23.45 -20.44
N ARG A 312 15.86 -24.32 -20.50
CA ARG A 312 15.89 -25.64 -19.90
C ARG A 312 17.00 -25.63 -18.86
N LEU A 313 16.67 -25.95 -17.63
CA LEU A 313 17.62 -26.13 -16.55
C LEU A 313 18.58 -27.26 -16.94
N LEU A 314 19.87 -27.08 -16.69
CA LEU A 314 20.85 -28.16 -16.83
C LEU A 314 21.00 -28.84 -15.47
N THR A 315 20.89 -30.16 -15.44
CA THR A 315 21.03 -30.97 -14.22
C THR A 315 22.34 -31.77 -14.19
N ARG A 316 22.57 -32.54 -13.12
CA ARG A 316 23.73 -33.45 -13.01
C ARG A 316 23.48 -34.82 -13.67
N SER A 317 22.24 -35.12 -14.05
CA SER A 317 21.85 -36.39 -14.69
C SER A 317 21.84 -36.23 -16.21
N GLU A 318 22.20 -37.29 -16.93
CA GLU A 318 22.04 -37.37 -18.39
C GLU A 318 20.65 -37.92 -18.80
N GLU A 319 19.80 -38.27 -17.83
CA GLU A 319 18.46 -38.81 -18.07
C GLU A 319 17.45 -37.71 -18.40
N ALA A 320 16.68 -37.90 -19.47
CA ALA A 320 15.66 -36.95 -19.94
C ALA A 320 14.25 -37.20 -19.34
N GLU A 321 14.09 -38.14 -18.41
CA GLU A 321 12.81 -38.44 -17.77
C GLU A 321 12.51 -37.49 -16.61
N LEU A 322 11.23 -37.24 -16.33
CA LEU A 322 10.80 -36.36 -15.26
C LEU A 322 10.96 -37.06 -13.90
N CYS A 323 12.05 -36.77 -13.19
CA CYS A 323 12.32 -37.30 -11.86
C CYS A 323 12.87 -36.20 -10.94
N LEU A 324 13.21 -36.56 -9.69
CA LEU A 324 13.81 -35.61 -8.74
C LEU A 324 15.14 -35.04 -9.27
N ALA A 325 15.97 -35.86 -9.93
CA ALA A 325 17.25 -35.40 -10.47
C ALA A 325 17.07 -34.28 -11.52
N SER A 326 15.98 -34.33 -12.28
CA SER A 326 15.59 -33.32 -13.28
C SER A 326 15.24 -31.96 -12.66
N CYS A 327 14.97 -31.94 -11.35
CA CYS A 327 14.64 -30.75 -10.57
C CYS A 327 15.89 -30.11 -9.94
N VAL A 328 17.03 -30.81 -9.92
CA VAL A 328 18.24 -30.38 -9.20
C VAL A 328 19.16 -29.56 -10.13
N PRO A 329 19.27 -28.24 -9.96
CA PRO A 329 20.13 -27.39 -10.77
C PRO A 329 21.61 -27.80 -10.68
N GLN A 330 22.29 -27.88 -11.82
CA GLN A 330 23.74 -28.11 -11.84
C GLN A 330 24.48 -26.93 -11.19
N GLY A 331 25.38 -27.23 -10.26
CA GLY A 331 26.23 -26.24 -9.58
C GLY A 331 25.57 -25.48 -8.41
N VAL A 332 24.31 -25.80 -8.07
CA VAL A 332 23.59 -25.19 -6.95
C VAL A 332 23.04 -26.29 -6.05
N GLU A 333 23.30 -26.21 -4.75
CA GLU A 333 22.84 -27.19 -3.75
C GLU A 333 21.74 -26.61 -2.88
N GLY A 334 20.91 -27.45 -2.26
CA GLY A 334 19.81 -27.00 -1.39
C GLY A 334 18.65 -26.29 -2.12
N LEU A 335 18.62 -26.32 -3.46
CA LEU A 335 17.54 -25.76 -4.27
C LEU A 335 16.99 -26.82 -5.23
N LEU A 336 15.66 -26.85 -5.39
CA LEU A 336 14.93 -27.67 -6.36
C LEU A 336 14.09 -26.76 -7.24
N VAL A 337 13.90 -27.11 -8.51
CA VAL A 337 13.01 -26.40 -9.43
C VAL A 337 11.73 -27.21 -9.65
N CYS A 338 10.58 -26.58 -9.42
CA CYS A 338 9.26 -27.16 -9.62
C CYS A 338 8.46 -26.32 -10.63
N GLY A 339 8.70 -26.51 -11.92
CA GLY A 339 8.04 -25.75 -12.97
C GLY A 339 8.51 -26.11 -14.37
N PRO A 340 8.09 -25.37 -15.41
CA PRO A 340 8.34 -25.72 -16.81
C PRO A 340 9.81 -25.59 -17.23
N SER A 341 10.64 -24.94 -16.41
CA SER A 341 12.07 -24.77 -16.69
C SER A 341 12.93 -25.98 -16.31
N VAL A 342 12.38 -27.06 -15.75
CA VAL A 342 13.14 -28.30 -15.42
C VAL A 342 13.82 -28.93 -16.64
N ASP A 343 14.81 -29.80 -16.39
CA ASP A 343 15.52 -30.53 -17.43
C ASP A 343 14.65 -31.66 -18.00
N ALA A 344 13.81 -31.31 -18.98
CA ALA A 344 12.86 -32.21 -19.59
C ALA A 344 12.68 -31.88 -21.09
N PRO A 345 12.22 -32.85 -21.92
CA PRO A 345 11.85 -32.62 -23.30
C PRO A 345 10.89 -31.44 -23.45
N ASP A 346 10.97 -30.72 -24.58
CA ASP A 346 10.20 -29.49 -24.80
C ASP A 346 8.68 -29.70 -24.70
N GLU A 347 8.17 -30.87 -25.09
CA GLU A 347 6.76 -31.22 -24.95
C GLU A 347 6.32 -31.30 -23.49
N VAL A 348 7.13 -31.96 -22.65
CA VAL A 348 6.89 -32.06 -21.20
C VAL A 348 6.93 -30.68 -20.56
N ALA A 349 7.94 -29.88 -20.91
CA ALA A 349 8.11 -28.52 -20.41
C ALA A 349 6.93 -27.59 -20.77
N ARG A 350 6.41 -27.70 -22.00
CA ARG A 350 5.19 -26.98 -22.41
C ARG A 350 3.98 -27.45 -21.61
N SER A 351 3.84 -28.75 -21.34
CA SER A 351 2.76 -29.27 -20.50
C SER A 351 2.85 -28.76 -19.06
N LEU A 352 4.05 -28.62 -18.51
CA LEU A 352 4.29 -28.07 -17.17
C LEU A 352 4.00 -26.57 -17.05
N ALA A 353 3.89 -25.84 -18.17
CA ALA A 353 3.46 -24.44 -18.18
C ALA A 353 1.93 -24.30 -17.98
N ASP A 354 1.17 -25.39 -18.08
CA ASP A 354 -0.21 -25.43 -17.64
C ASP A 354 -0.29 -25.60 -16.12
N PRO A 355 -1.15 -24.84 -15.41
CA PRO A 355 -1.27 -24.93 -13.94
C PRO A 355 -1.50 -26.35 -13.39
N PHE A 356 -2.20 -27.23 -14.11
CA PHE A 356 -2.43 -28.61 -13.65
C PHE A 356 -1.30 -29.57 -14.05
N GLY A 357 -0.44 -29.19 -14.99
CA GLY A 357 0.68 -30.01 -15.47
C GLY A 357 1.75 -30.21 -14.39
N GLY A 358 2.04 -29.18 -13.60
CA GLY A 358 3.09 -29.19 -12.58
C GLY A 358 2.81 -30.03 -11.32
N VAL A 359 1.58 -30.51 -11.14
CA VAL A 359 1.17 -31.21 -9.89
C VAL A 359 1.89 -32.54 -9.71
N ALA A 360 2.15 -33.28 -10.80
CA ALA A 360 2.91 -34.52 -10.72
C ALA A 360 4.34 -34.28 -10.22
N LEU A 361 4.95 -33.19 -10.67
CA LEU A 361 6.28 -32.77 -10.24
C LEU A 361 6.32 -32.40 -8.76
N ALA A 362 5.27 -31.72 -8.27
CA ALA A 362 5.12 -31.39 -6.85
C ALA A 362 5.11 -32.66 -5.97
N ALA A 363 4.43 -33.72 -6.40
CA ALA A 363 4.39 -34.99 -5.68
C ALA A 363 5.76 -35.69 -5.65
N VAL A 364 6.53 -35.63 -6.75
CA VAL A 364 7.91 -36.15 -6.82
C VAL A 364 8.81 -35.40 -5.84
N ILE A 365 8.71 -34.07 -5.79
CA ILE A 365 9.52 -33.24 -4.89
C ILE A 365 9.12 -33.45 -3.42
N ALA A 366 7.82 -33.62 -3.14
CA ALA A 366 7.33 -33.83 -1.79
C ALA A 366 7.71 -35.22 -1.23
N SER A 367 7.91 -36.24 -2.06
CA SER A 367 8.23 -37.61 -1.60
C SER A 367 9.69 -37.83 -1.20
N ASP A 368 10.59 -36.91 -1.55
CA ASP A 368 12.03 -37.05 -1.29
C ASP A 368 12.39 -36.76 0.19
N PRO A 369 13.13 -37.65 0.87
CA PRO A 369 13.68 -37.36 2.19
C PRO A 369 14.70 -36.22 2.12
N LEU A 370 14.43 -35.12 2.83
CA LEU A 370 15.35 -33.98 2.89
C LEU A 370 16.76 -34.43 3.31
N PRO A 371 17.83 -33.87 2.71
CA PRO A 371 19.20 -34.24 3.03
C PRO A 371 19.48 -34.07 4.55
N PRO A 372 20.17 -35.03 5.20
CA PRO A 372 20.52 -34.94 6.61
C PRO A 372 21.39 -33.70 6.89
N GLY A 373 21.05 -32.91 7.91
CA GLY A 373 21.79 -31.69 8.28
C GLY A 373 21.03 -30.37 8.08
N ALA A 374 19.72 -30.41 7.81
CA ALA A 374 18.82 -29.26 7.74
C ALA A 374 18.30 -28.77 9.12
N ARG A 375 19.05 -28.95 10.22
CA ARG A 375 18.72 -28.33 11.51
C ARG A 375 19.54 -27.05 11.66
N SER A 376 18.87 -25.91 11.75
CA SER A 376 19.51 -24.66 12.17
C SER A 376 20.15 -24.84 13.53
N GLY A 377 21.47 -24.67 13.59
CA GLY A 377 22.09 -24.20 14.82
C GLY A 377 21.50 -22.83 15.16
N GLY A 378 20.86 -22.72 16.32
CA GLY A 378 20.43 -21.43 16.86
C GLY A 378 21.66 -20.59 17.18
N GLY A 379 21.82 -19.47 16.47
CA GLY A 379 22.87 -18.49 16.71
C GLY A 379 24.04 -18.58 15.73
N SER A 380 23.89 -18.00 14.53
CA SER A 380 25.03 -17.47 13.77
C SER A 380 24.58 -16.37 12.82
N THR A 381 25.44 -15.38 12.63
CA THR A 381 25.39 -14.49 11.46
C THR A 381 25.67 -15.34 10.23
N LEU A 382 24.67 -15.56 9.39
CA LEU A 382 24.85 -16.29 8.13
C LEU A 382 25.64 -15.37 7.17
N THR A 383 26.87 -15.75 6.84
CA THR A 383 27.66 -15.01 5.85
C THR A 383 27.20 -15.43 4.46
N ALA A 384 26.15 -14.79 3.98
CA ALA A 384 25.57 -15.08 2.68
C ALA A 384 26.40 -14.44 1.57
N ALA A 385 26.85 -15.24 0.60
CA ALA A 385 27.22 -14.71 -0.70
C ALA A 385 25.93 -14.30 -1.43
N LEU A 386 25.60 -13.01 -1.41
CA LEU A 386 24.51 -12.44 -2.20
C LEU A 386 24.72 -12.76 -3.67
N ALA A 387 23.82 -13.55 -4.25
CA ALA A 387 23.81 -13.73 -5.68
C ALA A 387 23.04 -12.56 -6.33
N LEU A 388 23.80 -11.51 -6.65
CA LEU A 388 23.36 -10.38 -7.48
C LEU A 388 23.22 -10.84 -8.94
N PRO A 389 22.43 -10.14 -9.79
CA PRO A 389 22.24 -10.52 -11.18
C PRO A 389 23.59 -10.77 -11.87
N SER A 390 23.83 -12.02 -12.28
CA SER A 390 25.00 -12.48 -13.05
C SER A 390 26.33 -11.80 -12.71
N SER A 391 27.16 -12.45 -11.91
CA SER A 391 28.58 -12.11 -11.70
C SER A 391 29.46 -12.16 -12.98
N SER A 392 28.87 -12.34 -14.17
CA SER A 392 29.55 -12.13 -15.44
C SER A 392 29.53 -10.64 -15.83
N GLN A 393 30.68 -9.99 -15.69
CA GLN A 393 31.04 -8.60 -16.06
C GLN A 393 31.05 -7.54 -14.95
N ALA A 394 31.65 -7.84 -13.79
CA ALA A 394 32.19 -6.80 -12.91
C ALA A 394 33.66 -6.44 -13.21
N GLU A 395 34.38 -7.23 -14.02
CA GLU A 395 35.73 -6.88 -14.47
C GLU A 395 35.66 -5.73 -15.49
N GLY A 396 35.91 -4.51 -15.03
CA GLY A 396 35.98 -3.30 -15.87
C GLY A 396 34.74 -2.39 -15.83
N SER A 397 33.79 -2.59 -14.91
CA SER A 397 32.67 -1.65 -14.70
C SER A 397 33.09 -0.44 -13.85
N GLN A 398 32.55 0.73 -14.19
CA GLN A 398 32.87 2.00 -13.51
C GLN A 398 31.81 2.35 -12.45
N PRO A 399 32.18 2.92 -11.30
CA PRO A 399 31.18 3.40 -10.33
C PRO A 399 30.38 4.57 -10.91
N VAL A 400 29.10 4.70 -10.54
CA VAL A 400 28.19 5.76 -11.05
C VAL A 400 28.80 7.16 -10.95
N THR A 401 29.45 7.42 -9.81
CA THR A 401 30.36 8.54 -9.49
C THR A 401 30.95 8.27 -8.09
N SER A 402 32.04 8.93 -7.71
CA SER A 402 32.56 8.86 -6.33
C SER A 402 31.56 9.49 -5.35
N GLY A 403 31.02 8.72 -4.41
CA GLY A 403 30.14 9.23 -3.34
C GLY A 403 28.66 8.87 -3.46
N VAL A 404 28.21 8.34 -4.61
CA VAL A 404 26.86 7.76 -4.74
C VAL A 404 26.82 6.39 -4.07
N GLN A 405 25.89 6.20 -3.15
CA GLN A 405 25.66 4.94 -2.44
C GLN A 405 24.21 4.49 -2.57
N ALA A 406 24.01 3.18 -2.70
CA ALA A 406 22.71 2.56 -2.58
C ALA A 406 22.36 2.36 -1.09
N ARG A 407 21.26 2.97 -0.65
CA ARG A 407 20.61 2.71 0.63
C ARG A 407 19.43 1.79 0.39
N LEU A 408 19.61 0.50 0.65
CA LEU A 408 18.54 -0.48 0.58
C LEU A 408 17.51 -0.21 1.67
N GLY A 409 16.24 -0.32 1.29
CA GLY A 409 15.12 -0.36 2.21
C GLY A 409 15.06 -1.71 2.89
N ILE A 410 15.05 -1.72 4.22
CA ILE A 410 15.05 -2.95 5.02
C ILE A 410 13.69 -3.08 5.71
N SER A 411 13.05 -4.25 5.59
CA SER A 411 11.82 -4.55 6.31
C SER A 411 12.03 -4.43 7.82
N GLN A 412 11.09 -3.78 8.50
CA GLN A 412 11.10 -3.66 9.95
C GLN A 412 10.21 -4.73 10.59
N ALA A 413 10.23 -5.95 10.06
CA ALA A 413 9.44 -7.07 10.58
C ALA A 413 9.64 -7.20 12.09
N LEU A 414 8.53 -7.27 12.83
CA LEU A 414 8.53 -7.30 14.30
C LEU A 414 9.09 -8.59 14.84
N ARG A 415 8.95 -9.65 14.04
CA ARG A 415 9.43 -10.99 14.33
C ARG A 415 10.43 -11.35 13.25
N ARG A 416 11.64 -11.54 13.71
CA ARG A 416 12.75 -12.01 12.90
C ARG A 416 13.62 -12.89 13.78
N THR A 417 14.33 -13.78 13.12
CA THR A 417 15.40 -14.53 13.78
C THR A 417 16.54 -13.58 14.16
N THR A 418 17.52 -14.06 14.91
CA THR A 418 18.77 -13.32 15.12
C THR A 418 19.69 -13.34 13.89
N ALA A 419 19.33 -14.08 12.83
CA ALA A 419 20.10 -14.16 11.61
C ALA A 419 19.80 -12.97 10.68
N GLU A 420 20.85 -12.46 10.07
CA GLU A 420 20.80 -11.42 9.05
C GLU A 420 21.72 -11.81 7.90
N ILE A 421 21.41 -11.29 6.70
CA ILE A 421 22.17 -11.47 5.47
C ILE A 421 22.95 -10.19 5.22
N ALA A 422 24.28 -10.22 5.35
CA ALA A 422 25.13 -9.07 5.07
C ALA A 422 25.07 -8.69 3.58
N VAL A 423 24.78 -7.42 3.30
CA VAL A 423 24.65 -6.90 1.93
C VAL A 423 25.54 -5.69 1.63
N GLY A 424 26.24 -5.17 2.63
CA GLY A 424 27.14 -4.03 2.49
C GLY A 424 28.30 -4.30 1.52
N GLY A 425 28.64 -3.28 0.73
CA GLY A 425 29.74 -3.37 -0.26
C GLY A 425 29.38 -4.08 -1.57
N ALA A 426 28.19 -4.66 -1.68
CA ALA A 426 27.67 -5.21 -2.93
C ALA A 426 27.62 -4.16 -4.05
N ALA A 427 27.98 -4.52 -5.28
CA ALA A 427 27.88 -3.65 -6.45
C ALA A 427 26.61 -3.96 -7.24
N LEU A 428 25.68 -3.01 -7.29
CA LEU A 428 24.43 -3.13 -8.04
C LEU A 428 24.62 -2.67 -9.49
N PRO A 429 24.22 -3.46 -10.49
CA PRO A 429 24.28 -3.03 -11.89
C PRO A 429 23.30 -1.89 -12.14
N VAL A 430 23.74 -0.87 -12.89
CA VAL A 430 22.88 0.23 -13.30
C VAL A 430 22.23 -0.10 -14.64
N VAL A 431 20.91 -0.30 -14.60
CA VAL A 431 20.13 -0.80 -15.75
C VAL A 431 19.44 0.30 -16.55
N ALA A 432 19.36 1.52 -15.99
CA ALA A 432 18.79 2.67 -16.68
C ALA A 432 19.26 4.02 -16.08
N ASP A 433 19.24 5.04 -16.90
CA ASP A 433 19.36 6.45 -16.52
C ASP A 433 18.14 7.25 -17.04
N ALA A 434 17.73 8.28 -16.29
CA ALA A 434 16.64 9.17 -16.67
C ALA A 434 16.94 10.63 -16.29
N ASP A 435 16.27 11.56 -16.96
CA ASP A 435 16.18 12.93 -16.44
C ASP A 435 15.26 12.98 -15.24
N VAL A 436 14.06 12.39 -15.40
CA VAL A 436 13.04 12.28 -14.35
C VAL A 436 12.69 10.81 -14.14
N LEU A 437 12.93 10.31 -12.93
CA LEU A 437 12.50 8.98 -12.49
C LEU A 437 11.24 9.12 -11.63
N VAL A 438 10.15 8.49 -12.06
CA VAL A 438 8.92 8.36 -11.28
C VAL A 438 8.86 6.96 -10.69
N VAL A 439 8.84 6.87 -9.35
CA VAL A 439 8.78 5.58 -8.65
C VAL A 439 7.37 5.38 -8.12
N GLY A 440 6.65 4.39 -8.67
CA GLY A 440 5.24 4.12 -8.39
C GLY A 440 4.33 4.59 -9.54
N GLY A 441 3.60 3.67 -10.13
CA GLY A 441 2.64 3.85 -11.23
C GLY A 441 1.20 4.04 -10.76
N GLY A 442 1.00 4.53 -9.53
CA GLY A 442 -0.32 4.77 -8.93
C GLY A 442 -1.03 6.03 -9.44
N THR A 443 -1.98 6.52 -8.64
CA THR A 443 -2.87 7.66 -8.99
C THR A 443 -2.12 8.97 -9.26
N SER A 444 -1.00 9.23 -8.57
CA SER A 444 -0.14 10.41 -8.79
C SER A 444 1.02 10.14 -9.76
N GLY A 445 1.51 8.91 -9.84
CA GLY A 445 2.68 8.57 -10.65
C GLY A 445 2.44 8.64 -12.16
N VAL A 446 1.30 8.12 -12.63
CA VAL A 446 0.95 8.15 -14.07
C VAL A 446 0.88 9.59 -14.61
N PRO A 447 0.14 10.53 -13.98
CA PRO A 447 0.13 11.92 -14.42
C PRO A 447 1.50 12.60 -14.33
N ALA A 448 2.31 12.28 -13.31
CA ALA A 448 3.66 12.84 -13.16
C ALA A 448 4.55 12.48 -14.36
N ALA A 449 4.56 11.20 -14.74
CA ALA A 449 5.37 10.72 -15.85
C ALA A 449 4.92 11.31 -17.20
N ILE A 450 3.60 11.35 -17.46
CA ILE A 450 3.05 11.94 -18.69
C ILE A 450 3.44 13.42 -18.80
N VAL A 451 3.25 14.19 -17.74
CA VAL A 451 3.55 15.63 -17.76
C VAL A 451 5.06 15.86 -17.90
N ALA A 452 5.91 15.11 -17.21
CA ALA A 452 7.35 15.24 -17.36
C ALA A 452 7.82 14.96 -18.81
N ALA A 453 7.33 13.88 -19.41
CA ALA A 453 7.66 13.50 -20.79
C ALA A 453 7.17 14.55 -21.82
N HIS A 454 5.94 15.05 -21.67
CA HIS A 454 5.41 16.10 -22.54
C HIS A 454 6.18 17.42 -22.46
N ASN A 455 6.89 17.65 -21.35
CA ASN A 455 7.76 18.82 -21.15
C ASN A 455 9.22 18.52 -21.50
N GLY A 456 9.48 17.45 -22.26
CA GLY A 456 10.77 17.18 -22.90
C GLY A 456 11.78 16.41 -22.06
N ALA A 457 11.43 15.99 -20.84
CA ALA A 457 12.33 15.20 -20.01
C ALA A 457 12.40 13.73 -20.46
N LYS A 458 13.61 13.15 -20.51
CA LYS A 458 13.78 11.69 -20.61
C LYS A 458 13.19 11.03 -19.35
N THR A 459 11.95 10.56 -19.45
CA THR A 459 11.17 10.12 -18.29
C THR A 459 11.09 8.60 -18.24
N LEU A 460 11.36 8.05 -17.05
CA LEU A 460 11.20 6.63 -16.74
C LEU A 460 10.23 6.48 -15.56
N ILE A 461 9.25 5.57 -15.69
CA ILE A 461 8.36 5.19 -14.59
C ILE A 461 8.52 3.71 -14.23
N VAL A 462 8.60 3.44 -12.94
CA VAL A 462 8.73 2.09 -12.35
C VAL A 462 7.46 1.73 -11.59
N GLU A 463 6.92 0.53 -11.80
CA GLU A 463 5.72 0.02 -11.14
C GLU A 463 5.92 -1.44 -10.73
N LYS A 464 5.52 -1.79 -9.51
CA LYS A 464 5.61 -3.15 -8.95
C LYS A 464 4.64 -4.12 -9.63
N HIS A 465 3.48 -3.64 -10.05
CA HIS A 465 2.46 -4.43 -10.71
C HIS A 465 2.64 -4.43 -12.25
N ALA A 466 1.92 -5.30 -12.94
CA ALA A 466 1.83 -5.27 -14.40
C ALA A 466 0.94 -4.12 -14.91
N ASP A 467 0.07 -3.61 -14.05
CA ASP A 467 -0.95 -2.61 -14.32
C ASP A 467 -0.66 -1.28 -13.63
N PHE A 468 -1.17 -0.20 -14.21
CA PHE A 468 -1.01 1.18 -13.74
C PHE A 468 -2.33 1.75 -13.20
N GLY A 469 -2.23 2.79 -12.37
CA GLY A 469 -3.34 3.53 -11.78
C GLY A 469 -3.61 3.23 -10.29
N GLY A 470 -2.97 2.20 -9.73
CA GLY A 470 -3.03 1.85 -8.30
C GLY A 470 -4.47 1.64 -7.80
N THR A 471 -4.84 2.25 -6.67
CA THR A 471 -6.18 2.12 -6.07
C THR A 471 -7.32 2.48 -7.04
N HIS A 472 -7.07 3.37 -7.99
CA HIS A 472 -8.08 3.81 -8.97
C HIS A 472 -8.44 2.71 -10.00
N THR A 473 -7.54 1.75 -10.22
CA THR A 473 -7.70 0.70 -11.22
C THR A 473 -7.69 -0.68 -10.55
N LEU A 474 -6.52 -1.10 -10.07
CA LEU A 474 -6.27 -2.36 -9.38
C LEU A 474 -7.11 -2.46 -8.10
N GLY A 475 -7.06 -1.45 -7.24
CA GLY A 475 -7.84 -1.42 -5.99
C GLY A 475 -9.36 -1.25 -6.16
N GLY A 476 -9.84 -1.06 -7.39
CA GLY A 476 -11.27 -1.05 -7.71
C GLY A 476 -12.06 0.16 -7.21
N VAL A 477 -11.40 1.28 -6.92
CA VAL A 477 -12.06 2.55 -6.59
C VAL A 477 -12.15 3.43 -7.85
N SER A 478 -12.99 3.04 -8.80
CA SER A 478 -13.02 3.64 -10.14
C SER A 478 -13.83 4.94 -10.24
N LYS A 479 -14.60 5.30 -9.20
CA LYS A 479 -15.41 6.53 -9.13
C LYS A 479 -14.83 7.52 -8.13
N TYR A 480 -14.87 8.80 -8.49
CA TYR A 480 -14.47 9.88 -7.59
C TYR A 480 -15.55 10.13 -6.53
N TRP A 481 -15.12 10.17 -5.27
CA TRP A 481 -15.93 10.62 -4.14
C TRP A 481 -15.98 12.15 -4.11
N PHE A 482 -14.85 12.77 -3.79
CA PHE A 482 -14.62 14.21 -3.85
C PHE A 482 -13.35 14.48 -4.70
N GLY A 483 -12.64 15.57 -4.44
CA GLY A 483 -11.49 16.03 -5.19
C GLY A 483 -11.87 17.11 -6.18
N ARG A 484 -11.01 18.11 -6.26
CA ARG A 484 -11.26 19.34 -7.02
C ARG A 484 -11.33 19.03 -8.51
N PRO A 485 -12.44 19.34 -9.19
CA PRO A 485 -12.49 19.23 -10.64
C PRO A 485 -11.57 20.26 -11.30
N THR A 486 -10.56 19.79 -12.03
CA THR A 486 -9.63 20.62 -12.80
C THR A 486 -9.71 20.28 -14.28
N ASP A 487 -9.35 21.22 -15.17
CA ASP A 487 -9.36 20.95 -16.61
C ASP A 487 -8.28 19.92 -16.98
N PHE A 488 -7.17 19.92 -16.24
CA PHE A 488 -6.15 18.89 -16.30
C PHE A 488 -6.72 17.48 -16.10
N VAL A 489 -7.39 17.22 -14.96
CA VAL A 489 -7.91 15.89 -14.63
C VAL A 489 -9.02 15.50 -15.59
N ARG A 490 -9.91 16.44 -15.95
CA ARG A 490 -10.95 16.18 -16.97
C ARG A 490 -10.35 15.79 -18.30
N GLN A 491 -9.26 16.42 -18.72
CA GLN A 491 -8.59 16.09 -19.96
C GLN A 491 -7.96 14.70 -19.90
N LEU A 492 -7.25 14.37 -18.82
CA LEU A 492 -6.67 13.03 -18.65
C LEU A 492 -7.75 11.93 -18.62
N ASP A 493 -8.88 12.18 -17.93
CA ASP A 493 -10.03 11.29 -17.94
C ASP A 493 -10.66 11.18 -19.32
N ARG A 494 -10.81 12.30 -20.07
CA ARG A 494 -11.31 12.27 -21.45
C ARG A 494 -10.40 11.48 -22.38
N ASP A 495 -9.09 11.61 -22.24
CA ASP A 495 -8.13 10.89 -23.09
C ASP A 495 -8.13 9.40 -22.78
N ALA A 496 -8.15 9.05 -21.49
CA ALA A 496 -8.38 7.68 -21.06
C ALA A 496 -9.74 7.17 -21.57
N LEU A 497 -10.83 7.92 -21.39
CA LEU A 497 -12.17 7.55 -21.85
C LEU A 497 -12.28 7.46 -23.36
N ALA A 498 -11.59 8.27 -24.15
CA ALA A 498 -11.58 8.15 -25.61
C ALA A 498 -10.93 6.84 -26.07
N LEU A 499 -9.86 6.43 -25.38
CA LEU A 499 -9.29 5.10 -25.54
C LEU A 499 -10.29 4.02 -25.11
N LEU A 500 -11.08 4.23 -24.06
CA LEU A 500 -12.08 3.27 -23.55
C LEU A 500 -13.35 3.19 -24.43
N SER A 501 -13.90 4.31 -24.90
CA SER A 501 -15.20 4.39 -25.57
C SER A 501 -15.18 3.80 -26.98
N GLY A 502 -14.01 3.79 -27.63
CA GLY A 502 -13.82 3.14 -28.92
C GLY A 502 -13.47 1.65 -28.82
N THR A 503 -13.31 1.09 -27.62
CA THR A 503 -12.60 -0.20 -27.43
C THR A 503 -13.10 -1.10 -26.31
N GLY A 504 -13.88 -0.58 -25.37
CA GLY A 504 -14.31 -1.28 -24.17
C GLY A 504 -13.19 -1.70 -23.21
N MET A 505 -11.94 -1.22 -23.36
CA MET A 505 -10.77 -1.70 -22.58
C MET A 505 -10.82 -1.37 -21.08
N PRO A 506 -9.93 -1.93 -20.24
CA PRO A 506 -9.75 -1.46 -18.87
C PRO A 506 -9.05 -0.12 -18.72
N LYS A 507 -9.43 0.67 -17.70
CA LYS A 507 -8.81 1.97 -17.41
C LYS A 507 -7.30 1.85 -17.13
N SER A 508 -6.82 0.75 -16.54
CA SER A 508 -5.38 0.51 -16.34
C SER A 508 -4.62 0.38 -17.67
N VAL A 509 -5.20 -0.34 -18.64
CA VAL A 509 -4.66 -0.47 -19.99
C VAL A 509 -4.68 0.86 -20.71
N ALA A 510 -5.77 1.64 -20.61
CA ALA A 510 -5.83 2.99 -21.18
C ALA A 510 -4.74 3.92 -20.61
N MET A 511 -4.46 3.83 -19.30
CA MET A 511 -3.36 4.58 -18.67
C MET A 511 -1.99 4.15 -19.18
N LEU A 512 -1.75 2.84 -19.35
CA LEU A 512 -0.52 2.33 -19.94
C LEU A 512 -0.33 2.87 -21.38
N TYR A 513 -1.37 2.86 -22.21
CA TYR A 513 -1.31 3.44 -23.54
C TYR A 513 -1.01 4.94 -23.52
N ALA A 514 -1.65 5.70 -22.62
CA ALA A 514 -1.39 7.13 -22.47
C ALA A 514 0.07 7.40 -22.05
N LEU A 515 0.63 6.59 -21.15
CA LEU A 515 2.04 6.65 -20.77
C LEU A 515 2.96 6.41 -21.96
N VAL A 516 2.76 5.31 -22.69
CA VAL A 516 3.60 4.97 -23.85
C VAL A 516 3.47 6.05 -24.93
N ALA A 517 2.27 6.55 -25.19
CA ALA A 517 2.02 7.62 -26.16
C ALA A 517 2.66 8.95 -25.76
N SER A 518 2.87 9.21 -24.46
CA SER A 518 3.58 10.41 -23.98
C SER A 518 5.08 10.40 -24.30
N GLY A 519 5.64 9.23 -24.64
CA GLY A 519 7.07 9.03 -24.88
C GLY A 519 7.88 8.62 -23.63
N ALA A 520 7.22 8.43 -22.49
CA ALA A 520 7.85 7.89 -21.29
C ALA A 520 8.25 6.41 -21.47
N SER A 521 9.41 6.04 -20.92
CA SER A 521 9.79 4.64 -20.73
C SER A 521 9.08 4.05 -19.51
N VAL A 522 8.64 2.80 -19.59
CA VAL A 522 7.89 2.13 -18.52
C VAL A 522 8.58 0.83 -18.09
N MET A 523 8.62 0.56 -16.79
CA MET A 523 9.12 -0.67 -16.18
C MET A 523 8.09 -1.22 -15.17
N PRO A 524 7.05 -1.94 -15.63
CA PRO A 524 6.17 -2.69 -14.73
C PRO A 524 6.88 -3.90 -14.12
N GLN A 525 6.23 -4.55 -13.16
CA GLN A 525 6.77 -5.72 -12.43
C GLN A 525 8.15 -5.49 -11.80
N CYS A 526 8.50 -4.23 -11.51
CA CYS A 526 9.75 -3.81 -10.90
C CYS A 526 9.44 -3.08 -9.59
N ALA A 527 9.77 -3.69 -8.45
CA ALA A 527 9.51 -3.11 -7.14
C ALA A 527 10.69 -2.23 -6.69
N ALA A 528 10.42 -1.01 -6.23
CA ALA A 528 11.47 -0.23 -5.57
C ALA A 528 11.81 -0.83 -4.20
N VAL A 529 13.11 -0.88 -3.88
CA VAL A 529 13.66 -1.49 -2.66
C VAL A 529 14.85 -0.72 -2.08
N GLY A 530 15.04 0.52 -2.50
CA GLY A 530 16.07 1.40 -1.95
C GLY A 530 16.19 2.72 -2.72
N ALA A 531 17.03 3.61 -2.21
CA ALA A 531 17.35 4.89 -2.82
C ALA A 531 18.84 4.94 -3.22
N LEU A 532 19.16 5.64 -4.31
CA LEU A 532 20.53 6.05 -4.60
C LEU A 532 20.73 7.45 -4.04
N VAL A 533 21.77 7.66 -3.24
CA VAL A 533 22.03 8.94 -2.56
C VAL A 533 23.48 9.36 -2.68
N GLU A 534 23.69 10.66 -2.84
CA GLU A 534 24.99 11.34 -2.75
C GLU A 534 24.87 12.41 -1.68
N GLY A 535 25.47 12.19 -0.51
CA GLY A 535 25.22 13.02 0.67
C GLY A 535 23.73 12.98 1.07
N ASN A 536 23.04 14.11 0.94
CA ASN A 536 21.60 14.26 1.16
C ASN A 536 20.79 14.41 -0.15
N THR A 537 21.44 14.28 -1.31
CA THR A 537 20.77 14.38 -2.61
C THR A 537 20.41 13.00 -3.12
N VAL A 538 19.13 12.79 -3.44
CA VAL A 538 18.65 11.57 -4.10
C VAL A 538 19.03 11.62 -5.58
N LYS A 539 19.65 10.54 -6.07
CA LYS A 539 20.16 10.38 -7.44
C LYS A 539 19.49 9.25 -8.20
N GLY A 540 18.43 8.66 -7.64
CA GLY A 540 17.74 7.53 -8.25
C GLY A 540 17.21 6.52 -7.23
N ALA A 541 16.96 5.30 -7.68
CA ALA A 541 16.37 4.24 -6.87
C ALA A 541 17.07 2.89 -7.10
N VAL A 542 16.94 2.01 -6.11
CA VAL A 542 17.24 0.58 -6.23
C VAL A 542 15.93 -0.15 -6.48
N VAL A 543 15.93 -1.07 -7.42
CA VAL A 543 14.76 -1.84 -7.85
C VAL A 543 15.04 -3.33 -7.85
N ALA A 544 14.05 -4.13 -7.46
CA ALA A 544 13.99 -5.56 -7.70
C ALA A 544 13.35 -5.80 -9.07
N THR A 545 14.16 -6.28 -10.00
CA THR A 545 13.75 -6.70 -11.34
C THR A 545 13.54 -8.21 -11.38
N PRO A 546 12.91 -8.77 -12.43
CA PRO A 546 12.94 -10.20 -12.72
C PRO A 546 14.33 -10.86 -12.68
N ALA A 547 15.40 -10.12 -12.96
CA ALA A 547 16.77 -10.63 -12.93
C ALA A 547 17.49 -10.42 -11.58
N GLY A 548 16.83 -9.81 -10.59
CA GLY A 548 17.40 -9.47 -9.28
C GLY A 548 17.53 -7.96 -9.05
N LEU A 549 18.33 -7.59 -8.06
CA LEU A 549 18.52 -6.20 -7.64
C LEU A 549 19.35 -5.39 -8.65
N ALA A 550 18.87 -4.19 -8.97
CA ALA A 550 19.52 -3.26 -9.88
C ALA A 550 19.32 -1.80 -9.45
N ALA A 551 20.11 -0.90 -10.01
CA ALA A 551 20.06 0.54 -9.77
C ALA A 551 19.54 1.30 -11.00
N ILE A 552 18.80 2.38 -10.76
CA ILE A 552 18.36 3.33 -11.78
C ILE A 552 18.80 4.72 -11.34
N THR A 553 19.51 5.44 -12.21
CA THR A 553 19.99 6.80 -11.93
C THR A 553 19.04 7.85 -12.50
N ALA A 554 18.96 9.01 -11.85
CA ALA A 554 18.14 10.13 -12.29
C ALA A 554 18.68 11.49 -11.84
N LYS A 555 18.35 12.55 -12.59
CA LYS A 555 18.63 13.94 -12.19
C LYS A 555 17.59 14.45 -11.19
N ALA A 556 16.33 14.03 -11.34
CA ALA A 556 15.23 14.32 -10.44
C ALA A 556 14.40 13.06 -10.19
N VAL A 557 14.02 12.82 -8.93
CA VAL A 557 13.16 11.70 -8.54
C VAL A 557 11.80 12.22 -8.07
N ILE A 558 10.74 11.57 -8.51
CA ILE A 558 9.39 11.75 -7.97
C ILE A 558 9.01 10.45 -7.25
N ASP A 559 8.94 10.50 -5.93
CA ASP A 559 8.44 9.40 -5.11
C ASP A 559 6.91 9.42 -5.11
N ALA A 560 6.35 8.56 -5.95
CA ALA A 560 4.93 8.32 -6.11
C ALA A 560 4.54 6.90 -5.62
N THR A 561 5.35 6.29 -4.74
CA THR A 561 5.13 4.95 -4.19
C THR A 561 3.85 4.84 -3.36
N GLY A 562 3.25 6.00 -3.02
CA GLY A 562 2.08 6.12 -2.17
C GLY A 562 2.42 6.13 -0.68
N ASP A 563 3.63 5.71 -0.30
CA ASP A 563 4.07 5.52 1.09
C ASP A 563 5.43 6.20 1.39
N GLY A 564 5.94 6.98 0.44
CA GLY A 564 7.17 7.77 0.58
C GLY A 564 8.42 6.92 0.77
N ASP A 565 8.45 5.72 0.16
CA ASP A 565 9.47 4.71 0.42
C ASP A 565 10.88 5.19 0.01
N ILE A 566 11.03 5.87 -1.12
CA ILE A 566 12.34 6.36 -1.58
C ILE A 566 12.83 7.48 -0.65
N ALA A 567 11.97 8.43 -0.29
CA ALA A 567 12.33 9.49 0.63
C ALA A 567 12.70 8.92 2.02
N ALA A 568 11.93 7.97 2.54
CA ALA A 568 12.20 7.33 3.82
C ALA A 568 13.53 6.56 3.80
N TRP A 569 13.80 5.76 2.77
CA TRP A 569 15.08 5.02 2.63
C TRP A 569 16.27 5.93 2.34
N ALA A 570 16.03 7.09 1.73
CA ALA A 570 17.05 8.14 1.60
C ALA A 570 17.34 8.87 2.92
N GLY A 571 16.51 8.69 3.96
CA GLY A 571 16.74 9.25 5.30
C GLY A 571 15.85 10.44 5.66
N ALA A 572 14.73 10.65 4.96
CA ALA A 572 13.77 11.70 5.33
C ALA A 572 13.14 11.41 6.70
N GLU A 573 13.01 12.46 7.52
CA GLU A 573 12.17 12.40 8.72
C GLU A 573 10.70 12.14 8.31
N HIS A 574 10.02 11.26 9.04
CA HIS A 574 8.63 10.93 8.78
C HIS A 574 7.93 10.39 10.04
N SER A 575 6.61 10.51 10.08
CA SER A 575 5.74 9.79 11.02
C SER A 575 4.99 8.67 10.31
N TRP A 576 4.36 7.77 11.07
CA TRP A 576 3.49 6.71 10.54
C TRP A 576 2.08 6.85 11.11
N GLY A 577 1.05 6.85 10.25
CA GLY A 577 -0.34 6.97 10.67
C GLY A 577 -0.57 8.19 11.57
N THR A 578 -1.20 7.98 12.73
CA THR A 578 -1.39 8.99 13.80
C THR A 578 -0.09 9.50 14.43
N GLY A 579 1.06 8.93 14.09
CA GLY A 579 2.37 9.22 14.67
C GLY A 579 2.56 8.61 16.06
N ARG A 580 1.57 8.76 16.96
CA ARG A 580 1.60 8.21 18.32
C ARG A 580 1.50 6.69 18.35
N ASP A 581 0.49 6.14 17.69
CA ASP A 581 0.13 4.72 17.80
C ASP A 581 0.43 3.95 16.52
N ALA A 582 1.00 4.62 15.52
CA ALA A 582 1.17 4.10 14.16
C ALA A 582 -0.13 3.58 13.51
N LEU A 583 -1.30 3.90 14.07
CA LEU A 583 -2.59 3.55 13.50
C LEU A 583 -2.78 4.31 12.19
N THR A 584 -3.04 3.57 11.12
CA THR A 584 -3.31 4.15 9.82
C THR A 584 -4.81 4.27 9.59
N LEU A 585 -5.19 5.08 8.61
CA LEU A 585 -6.51 4.95 7.98
C LEU A 585 -6.72 3.52 7.47
N TRP A 586 -7.95 3.03 7.58
CA TRP A 586 -8.30 1.66 7.24
C TRP A 586 -8.04 1.35 5.78
N TYR A 587 -7.43 0.18 5.54
CA TYR A 587 -7.24 -0.31 4.19
C TYR A 587 -8.56 -0.74 3.56
N SER A 588 -8.58 -0.81 2.23
CA SER A 588 -9.65 -1.44 1.45
C SER A 588 -9.15 -2.70 0.79
N PHE A 589 -9.99 -3.72 0.79
CA PHE A 589 -9.77 -4.99 0.10
C PHE A 589 -11.12 -5.54 -0.37
N GLY A 590 -11.71 -4.89 -1.36
CA GLY A 590 -13.03 -5.27 -1.89
C GLY A 590 -12.94 -6.35 -2.95
N HIS A 591 -13.94 -7.24 -3.01
CA HIS A 591 -14.07 -8.29 -4.01
C HIS A 591 -14.74 -7.77 -5.29
N PHE A 592 -14.41 -8.36 -6.44
CA PHE A 592 -15.05 -8.03 -7.70
C PHE A 592 -16.24 -8.94 -7.97
N VAL A 593 -17.37 -8.33 -8.34
CA VAL A 593 -18.64 -9.03 -8.57
C VAL A 593 -19.02 -8.91 -10.04
N GLY A 594 -19.07 -10.04 -10.75
CA GLY A 594 -19.24 -10.06 -12.19
C GLY A 594 -18.20 -9.19 -12.90
N PRO A 595 -18.59 -8.47 -13.97
CA PRO A 595 -17.64 -7.71 -14.77
C PRO A 595 -17.48 -6.25 -14.30
N LYS A 596 -17.97 -5.90 -13.10
CA LYS A 596 -17.91 -4.53 -12.58
C LYS A 596 -16.45 -4.08 -12.36
N SER A 597 -16.15 -2.86 -12.82
CA SER A 597 -14.84 -2.22 -12.58
C SER A 597 -14.68 -1.69 -11.14
N GLU A 598 -15.76 -1.58 -10.37
CA GLU A 598 -15.74 -1.17 -8.97
C GLU A 598 -15.65 -2.42 -8.07
N ALA A 599 -14.72 -2.42 -7.11
CA ALA A 599 -14.70 -3.43 -6.05
C ALA A 599 -15.86 -3.19 -5.08
N SER A 600 -16.25 -4.22 -4.33
CA SER A 600 -17.12 -4.01 -3.17
C SER A 600 -16.49 -2.98 -2.21
N ARG A 601 -17.31 -2.08 -1.67
CA ARG A 601 -16.81 -1.01 -0.78
C ARG A 601 -16.59 -1.58 0.60
N GLN A 602 -15.33 -1.77 0.97
CA GLN A 602 -14.99 -2.44 2.21
C GLN A 602 -13.84 -1.73 2.91
N TYR A 603 -14.08 -1.30 4.14
CA TYR A 603 -13.17 -0.53 4.98
C TYR A 603 -13.01 -1.32 6.26
N HIS A 604 -11.89 -2.03 6.37
CA HIS A 604 -11.81 -3.17 7.29
C HIS A 604 -11.01 -2.85 8.54
N SER A 605 -9.71 -2.57 8.39
CA SER A 605 -8.80 -2.49 9.52
C SER A 605 -7.50 -1.77 9.18
N CYS A 606 -6.61 -1.69 10.16
CA CYS A 606 -5.22 -1.26 9.99
C CYS A 606 -4.33 -2.43 9.55
N VAL A 607 -3.21 -2.09 8.93
CA VAL A 607 -2.17 -3.05 8.55
C VAL A 607 -0.81 -2.38 8.69
N ASP A 608 0.14 -3.07 9.30
CA ASP A 608 1.52 -2.60 9.34
C ASP A 608 2.29 -3.01 8.08
N LEU A 609 2.41 -2.09 7.12
CA LEU A 609 3.11 -2.35 5.85
C LEU A 609 4.61 -2.61 6.00
N ARG A 610 5.18 -2.34 7.18
CA ARG A 610 6.59 -2.60 7.48
C ARG A 610 6.88 -4.08 7.74
N ASP A 611 5.84 -4.85 8.08
CA ASP A 611 5.92 -6.27 8.45
C ASP A 611 5.19 -7.16 7.42
N PRO A 612 5.92 -7.98 6.64
CA PRO A 612 5.31 -8.91 5.68
C PRO A 612 4.31 -9.91 6.31
N ALA A 613 4.49 -10.29 7.57
CA ALA A 613 3.59 -11.20 8.25
C ALA A 613 2.24 -10.54 8.55
N ASP A 614 2.24 -9.28 9.05
CA ASP A 614 1.01 -8.52 9.29
C ASP A 614 0.30 -8.17 7.97
N PHE A 615 1.06 -7.85 6.91
CA PHE A 615 0.51 -7.66 5.57
C PHE A 615 -0.23 -8.90 5.08
N THR A 616 0.36 -10.08 5.25
CA THR A 616 -0.25 -11.36 4.87
C THR A 616 -1.48 -11.66 5.72
N ARG A 617 -1.40 -11.47 7.05
CA ARG A 617 -2.55 -11.60 7.96
C ARG A 617 -3.72 -10.72 7.51
N ALA A 618 -3.48 -9.45 7.20
CA ALA A 618 -4.52 -8.52 6.78
C ALA A 618 -5.26 -8.99 5.52
N ILE A 619 -4.56 -9.62 4.57
CA ILE A 619 -5.15 -10.19 3.36
C ILE A 619 -5.99 -11.43 3.67
N ILE A 620 -5.45 -12.38 4.44
CA ILE A 620 -6.15 -13.61 4.87
C ILE A 620 -7.44 -13.25 5.60
N ALA A 621 -7.36 -12.30 6.54
CA ALA A 621 -8.51 -11.81 7.29
C ALA A 621 -9.54 -11.13 6.37
N ALA A 622 -9.10 -10.21 5.51
CA ALA A 622 -9.99 -9.44 4.65
C ALA A 622 -10.85 -10.28 3.71
N ARG A 623 -10.30 -11.38 3.18
CA ARG A 623 -11.06 -12.31 2.32
C ARG A 623 -12.22 -13.01 3.02
N ARG A 624 -12.15 -13.17 4.34
CA ARG A 624 -13.12 -13.91 5.17
C ARG A 624 -14.08 -13.03 5.95
N ARG A 625 -13.98 -11.70 5.84
CA ARG A 625 -14.85 -10.78 6.58
C ARG A 625 -16.33 -10.94 6.20
N THR A 626 -17.21 -10.79 7.18
CA THR A 626 -18.66 -10.88 7.03
C THR A 626 -19.16 -9.83 6.03
N GLY A 627 -20.09 -10.20 5.15
CA GLY A 627 -20.55 -9.34 4.05
C GLY A 627 -19.59 -9.23 2.85
N VAL A 628 -18.44 -9.92 2.90
CA VAL A 628 -17.41 -9.96 1.84
C VAL A 628 -17.29 -11.36 1.24
N PHE A 629 -17.23 -12.36 2.12
CA PHE A 629 -16.97 -13.73 1.74
C PHE A 629 -18.10 -14.30 0.86
N GLY A 630 -17.72 -14.92 -0.26
CA GLY A 630 -18.64 -15.54 -1.21
C GLY A 630 -19.51 -14.58 -2.05
N GLN A 631 -19.31 -13.26 -1.94
CA GLN A 631 -20.06 -12.22 -2.68
C GLN A 631 -19.43 -11.84 -4.02
N GLY A 632 -18.19 -12.26 -4.31
CA GLY A 632 -17.46 -11.90 -5.52
C GLY A 632 -16.95 -13.12 -6.27
N ASP A 633 -16.80 -12.97 -7.58
CA ASP A 633 -16.40 -14.04 -8.52
C ASP A 633 -14.87 -14.09 -8.69
N PHE A 634 -14.21 -12.95 -8.50
CA PHE A 634 -12.78 -12.77 -8.70
C PHE A 634 -12.14 -12.11 -7.46
N PRO A 635 -11.02 -12.66 -6.96
CA PRO A 635 -10.35 -12.11 -5.80
C PRO A 635 -9.64 -10.79 -6.13
N GLN A 636 -9.43 -10.00 -5.09
CA GLN A 636 -8.66 -8.76 -5.16
C GLN A 636 -7.16 -9.04 -5.12
N ASN A 637 -6.41 -8.41 -6.03
CA ASN A 637 -4.95 -8.54 -6.10
C ASN A 637 -4.21 -7.27 -5.64
N TYR A 638 -4.93 -6.36 -4.96
CA TYR A 638 -4.37 -5.12 -4.43
C TYR A 638 -4.97 -4.79 -3.05
N LEU A 639 -4.16 -4.88 -2.00
CA LEU A 639 -4.47 -4.26 -0.71
C LEU A 639 -4.30 -2.76 -0.85
N ALA A 640 -5.34 -1.98 -0.54
CA ALA A 640 -5.33 -0.53 -0.70
C ALA A 640 -5.27 0.19 0.66
N PRO A 641 -4.07 0.36 1.27
CA PRO A 641 -3.87 1.25 2.39
C PRO A 641 -4.25 2.69 2.03
N ARG A 642 -4.98 3.36 2.92
CA ARG A 642 -5.36 4.77 2.76
C ARG A 642 -4.32 5.73 3.30
N GLU A 643 -3.36 5.23 4.04
CA GLU A 643 -2.33 5.98 4.72
C GLU A 643 -1.18 5.03 5.11
N SER A 644 0.00 5.62 5.30
CA SER A 644 1.19 4.96 5.82
C SER A 644 2.11 6.01 6.47
N ARG A 645 3.13 6.49 5.76
CA ARG A 645 4.02 7.58 6.20
C ARG A 645 3.44 8.95 5.89
N HIS A 646 3.84 9.91 6.71
CA HIS A 646 3.82 11.33 6.38
C HIS A 646 5.25 11.85 6.39
N VAL A 647 5.82 12.11 5.22
CA VAL A 647 7.19 12.63 5.10
C VAL A 647 7.20 14.08 5.53
N LYS A 648 8.14 14.44 6.41
CA LYS A 648 8.36 15.81 6.84
C LYS A 648 8.86 16.63 5.64
N GLY A 649 8.04 17.56 5.17
CA GLY A 649 8.41 18.53 4.15
C GLY A 649 8.75 19.89 4.74
N ARG A 650 9.29 20.79 3.91
CA ARG A 650 9.62 22.18 4.29
C ARG A 650 8.38 23.01 4.74
N ALA A 651 7.17 22.50 4.53
CA ALA A 651 5.99 22.84 5.33
C ALA A 651 5.06 21.63 5.46
N THR A 652 4.17 21.66 6.45
CA THR A 652 3.18 20.60 6.69
C THR A 652 1.77 21.17 6.61
N VAL A 653 0.92 20.52 5.81
CA VAL A 653 -0.51 20.81 5.76
C VAL A 653 -1.19 20.18 6.98
N THR A 654 -1.85 21.01 7.78
CA THR A 654 -2.43 20.62 9.08
C THR A 654 -3.95 20.66 9.04
N TYR A 655 -4.63 19.90 9.89
CA TYR A 655 -6.09 19.91 9.97
C TYR A 655 -6.57 21.29 10.42
N GLY A 656 -5.94 21.84 11.47
CA GLY A 656 -6.18 23.22 11.91
C GLY A 656 -5.89 24.26 10.82
N GLY A 657 -4.85 24.06 9.99
CA GLY A 657 -4.56 24.90 8.84
C GLY A 657 -5.69 24.92 7.81
N ILE A 658 -6.24 23.76 7.47
CA ILE A 658 -7.36 23.62 6.52
C ILE A 658 -8.62 24.30 7.09
N LEU A 659 -8.97 24.05 8.35
CA LEU A 659 -10.14 24.68 8.99
C LEU A 659 -10.04 26.22 9.01
N ARG A 660 -8.83 26.76 9.21
CA ARG A 660 -8.56 28.21 9.18
C ARG A 660 -8.60 28.80 7.77
N GLY A 661 -8.68 27.96 6.73
CA GLY A 661 -8.55 28.38 5.35
C GLY A 661 -7.14 28.88 5.02
N GLN A 662 -6.11 28.30 5.64
CA GLN A 662 -4.72 28.66 5.38
C GLN A 662 -4.42 28.64 3.88
N ARG A 663 -3.71 29.67 3.42
CA ARG A 663 -3.29 29.87 2.04
C ARG A 663 -1.77 29.94 1.99
N TRP A 664 -1.19 29.59 0.85
CA TRP A 664 0.26 29.57 0.68
C TRP A 664 0.67 30.32 -0.59
N PRO A 665 1.71 31.16 -0.55
CA PRO A 665 2.16 31.89 -1.73
C PRO A 665 2.70 30.95 -2.82
N ASP A 666 3.23 29.79 -2.42
CA ASP A 666 3.73 28.74 -3.28
C ASP A 666 2.73 27.59 -3.49
N THR A 667 1.42 27.86 -3.45
CA THR A 667 0.39 26.86 -3.75
C THR A 667 0.59 26.27 -5.15
N VAL A 668 0.63 24.94 -5.26
CA VAL A 668 0.73 24.20 -6.54
C VAL A 668 -0.46 23.30 -6.83
N VAL A 669 -1.22 22.94 -5.80
CA VAL A 669 -2.47 22.18 -5.91
C VAL A 669 -3.45 22.73 -4.87
N VAL A 670 -4.75 22.68 -5.16
CA VAL A 670 -5.78 22.85 -4.13
C VAL A 670 -6.63 21.60 -4.15
N ALA A 671 -6.65 20.90 -3.01
CA ALA A 671 -7.51 19.75 -2.80
C ALA A 671 -8.88 20.19 -2.27
N GLU A 672 -9.91 19.37 -2.54
CA GLU A 672 -11.27 19.62 -2.05
C GLU A 672 -11.90 18.32 -1.56
N SER A 673 -12.16 18.20 -0.27
CA SER A 673 -12.85 17.03 0.29
C SER A 673 -13.53 17.31 1.63
N ASN A 674 -14.24 16.30 2.11
CA ASN A 674 -14.89 16.26 3.41
C ASN A 674 -14.03 15.55 4.46
N PHE A 675 -14.36 15.73 5.74
CA PHE A 675 -13.62 15.10 6.85
C PHE A 675 -14.03 13.61 6.97
N ASP A 676 -13.51 12.80 6.03
CA ASP A 676 -13.71 11.35 5.94
C ASP A 676 -12.48 10.60 6.45
N ILE A 677 -12.34 10.55 7.77
CA ILE A 677 -11.14 9.99 8.41
C ILE A 677 -10.93 8.53 8.00
N LYS A 678 -11.94 7.65 8.10
CA LYS A 678 -11.78 6.19 7.92
C LYS A 678 -10.72 5.59 8.86
N GLY A 679 -10.77 5.95 10.14
CA GLY A 679 -9.80 5.60 11.16
C GLY A 679 -10.05 6.44 12.43
N ILE A 680 -9.07 6.50 13.32
CA ILE A 680 -9.17 7.27 14.57
C ILE A 680 -8.49 8.62 14.40
N ALA A 681 -9.22 9.71 14.60
CA ALA A 681 -8.64 11.06 14.60
C ALA A 681 -7.53 11.20 15.66
N SER A 682 -6.54 12.04 15.37
CA SER A 682 -5.35 12.17 16.22
C SER A 682 -5.08 13.59 16.72
N SER A 683 -5.59 14.62 16.04
CA SER A 683 -5.40 16.00 16.48
C SER A 683 -6.16 16.28 17.77
N ASP A 684 -5.54 17.06 18.67
CA ASP A 684 -6.20 17.53 19.89
C ASP A 684 -7.43 18.39 19.51
N LEU A 685 -7.41 19.08 18.36
CA LEU A 685 -8.59 19.76 17.80
C LEU A 685 -9.77 18.79 17.62
N ALA A 686 -9.61 17.72 16.85
CA ALA A 686 -10.67 16.75 16.61
C ALA A 686 -11.07 16.03 17.92
N LEU A 687 -10.10 15.62 18.73
CA LEU A 687 -10.32 14.91 20.00
C LEU A 687 -11.02 15.77 21.06
N CYS A 688 -10.89 17.10 21.00
CA CYS A 688 -11.63 18.03 21.85
C CYS A 688 -12.93 18.52 21.20
N GLY A 689 -13.37 17.95 20.08
CA GLY A 689 -14.67 18.27 19.46
C GLY A 689 -14.67 19.51 18.57
N TYR A 690 -13.51 19.99 18.15
CA TYR A 690 -13.36 20.91 17.01
C TYR A 690 -13.29 20.11 15.71
N ALA A 691 -14.25 19.20 15.52
CA ALA A 691 -14.38 18.33 14.36
C ALA A 691 -15.61 18.71 13.53
N GLU A 692 -15.55 18.51 12.21
CA GLU A 692 -16.69 18.76 11.33
C GLU A 692 -17.81 17.74 11.57
N LYS A 693 -18.98 18.23 11.96
CA LYS A 693 -20.16 17.40 12.25
C LYS A 693 -20.99 17.12 10.99
N GLU A 694 -20.93 17.96 9.95
CA GLU A 694 -21.61 17.78 8.67
C GLU A 694 -20.75 16.95 7.68
N PHE A 695 -21.14 15.69 7.41
CA PHE A 695 -20.35 14.72 6.62
C PHE A 695 -20.00 15.24 5.24
N THR A 696 -20.93 15.97 4.64
CA THR A 696 -20.86 16.44 3.25
C THR A 696 -20.19 17.79 3.12
N ARG A 697 -19.81 18.42 4.24
CA ARG A 697 -19.14 19.71 4.22
C ARG A 697 -17.80 19.57 3.51
N ASN A 698 -17.67 20.32 2.43
CA ASN A 698 -16.47 20.34 1.62
C ASN A 698 -15.51 21.44 2.10
N TYR A 699 -14.24 21.10 2.27
CA TYR A 699 -13.17 22.01 2.63
C TYR A 699 -12.18 22.14 1.49
N SER A 700 -11.61 23.32 1.34
CA SER A 700 -10.55 23.60 0.37
C SER A 700 -9.21 23.63 1.08
N ALA A 701 -8.27 22.79 0.62
CA ALA A 701 -6.94 22.62 1.18
C ALA A 701 -5.88 22.96 0.13
N PRO A 702 -5.36 24.21 0.12
CA PRO A 702 -4.21 24.57 -0.70
C PRO A 702 -2.94 23.85 -0.22
N ILE A 703 -2.27 23.18 -1.14
CA ILE A 703 -1.05 22.41 -0.91
C ILE A 703 0.13 23.20 -1.50
N PRO A 704 1.09 23.66 -0.67
CA PRO A 704 2.24 24.41 -1.14
C PRO A 704 3.28 23.49 -1.77
N PHE A 705 4.08 24.03 -2.69
CA PHE A 705 5.19 23.31 -3.32
C PHE A 705 6.16 22.74 -2.26
N ARG A 706 6.45 23.54 -1.24
CA ARG A 706 7.34 23.14 -0.15
C ARG A 706 6.82 21.96 0.70
N ALA A 707 5.54 21.58 0.62
CA ALA A 707 5.02 20.35 1.24
C ALA A 707 5.35 19.09 0.43
N LEU A 708 5.72 19.24 -0.85
CA LEU A 708 6.18 18.15 -1.72
C LEU A 708 7.70 17.96 -1.65
N VAL A 709 8.43 18.92 -1.07
CA VAL A 709 9.89 18.90 -0.91
C VAL A 709 10.24 18.40 0.50
N PRO A 710 10.81 17.19 0.64
CA PRO A 710 11.22 16.69 1.95
C PRO A 710 12.24 17.61 2.62
N GLU A 711 12.11 17.80 3.93
CA GLU A 711 13.08 18.56 4.70
C GLU A 711 14.39 17.76 4.83
N GLY A 712 15.53 18.43 4.61
CA GLY A 712 16.85 17.80 4.71
C GLY A 712 17.28 16.92 3.52
N LEU A 713 16.42 16.67 2.52
CA LEU A 713 16.78 15.95 1.30
C LEU A 713 16.62 16.80 0.04
N GLU A 714 17.49 16.56 -0.93
CA GLU A 714 17.49 17.22 -2.23
C GLU A 714 17.27 16.22 -3.38
N GLY A 715 16.95 16.72 -4.58
CA GLY A 715 16.81 15.89 -5.79
C GLY A 715 15.54 15.05 -5.87
N ILE A 716 14.63 15.16 -4.89
CA ILE A 716 13.40 14.36 -4.78
C ILE A 716 12.17 15.22 -4.47
N LEU A 717 11.03 14.86 -5.05
CA LEU A 717 9.68 15.30 -4.64
C LEU A 717 8.87 14.10 -4.14
N VAL A 718 8.05 14.29 -3.12
CA VAL A 718 7.13 13.26 -2.60
C VAL A 718 5.70 13.66 -2.93
N VAL A 719 4.97 12.74 -3.56
CA VAL A 719 3.56 12.92 -3.96
C VAL A 719 2.70 11.73 -3.56
N GLY A 720 1.39 11.83 -3.78
CA GLY A 720 0.45 10.78 -3.41
C GLY A 720 -0.03 10.98 -1.97
N LYS A 721 0.01 9.95 -1.14
CA LYS A 721 -0.51 10.03 0.24
C LYS A 721 0.56 10.38 1.28
N ALA A 722 1.84 10.34 0.90
CA ALA A 722 2.96 10.44 1.83
C ALA A 722 3.64 11.82 1.86
N TYR A 723 3.14 12.79 1.09
CA TYR A 723 3.62 14.18 1.17
C TYR A 723 3.35 14.77 2.56
N SER A 724 3.90 15.96 2.83
CA SER A 724 3.85 16.58 4.16
C SER A 724 2.46 17.11 4.51
N ALA A 725 1.65 16.23 5.09
CA ALA A 725 0.36 16.49 5.71
C ALA A 725 0.30 15.76 7.06
N THR A 726 -0.54 16.21 7.99
CA THR A 726 -0.85 15.44 9.19
C THR A 726 -1.94 14.40 8.92
N HIS A 727 -2.07 13.39 9.79
CA HIS A 727 -3.07 12.32 9.71
C HIS A 727 -4.48 12.83 9.39
N ASP A 728 -4.97 13.75 10.23
CA ASP A 728 -6.31 14.31 10.12
C ASP A 728 -6.45 15.18 8.86
N ALA A 729 -5.42 15.94 8.48
CA ALA A 729 -5.41 16.75 7.26
C ALA A 729 -5.48 15.89 5.99
N LEU A 730 -4.80 14.76 5.99
CA LEU A 730 -4.73 13.85 4.84
C LEU A 730 -6.13 13.33 4.48
N SER A 731 -7.03 13.15 5.45
CA SER A 731 -8.44 12.77 5.19
C SER A 731 -9.16 13.74 4.24
N LEU A 732 -8.78 15.02 4.26
CA LEU A 732 -9.36 16.10 3.45
C LEU A 732 -8.59 16.37 2.15
N ALA A 733 -7.39 15.80 2.00
CA ALA A 733 -6.42 16.21 0.97
C ALA A 733 -5.76 15.03 0.23
N ARG A 734 -6.48 13.89 0.11
CA ARG A 734 -6.00 12.66 -0.56
C ARG A 734 -6.93 12.11 -1.64
N MET A 735 -7.93 12.87 -2.11
CA MET A 735 -8.86 12.36 -3.11
C MET A 735 -8.17 12.15 -4.45
N GLN A 736 -8.63 11.17 -5.23
CA GLN A 736 -7.92 10.72 -6.43
C GLN A 736 -7.65 11.85 -7.43
N ARG A 737 -8.61 12.77 -7.64
CA ARG A 737 -8.43 13.94 -8.52
C ARG A 737 -7.31 14.86 -8.01
N ASP A 738 -7.25 15.08 -6.70
CA ASP A 738 -6.23 15.92 -6.06
C ASP A 738 -4.85 15.27 -6.20
N LEU A 739 -4.76 13.95 -6.01
CA LEU A 739 -3.51 13.19 -6.19
C LEU A 739 -3.05 13.18 -7.66
N MET A 740 -3.97 13.12 -8.61
CA MET A 740 -3.64 13.22 -10.04
C MET A 740 -3.09 14.61 -10.38
N ALA A 741 -3.72 15.66 -9.88
CA ALA A 741 -3.24 17.04 -10.03
C ALA A 741 -1.86 17.23 -9.38
N MET A 742 -1.65 16.69 -8.17
CA MET A 742 -0.35 16.69 -7.49
C MET A 742 0.74 15.98 -8.28
N GLY A 743 0.42 14.83 -8.86
CA GLY A 743 1.29 14.13 -9.80
C GLY A 743 1.71 15.00 -10.97
N GLY A 744 0.73 15.57 -11.68
CA GLY A 744 0.99 16.47 -12.81
C GLY A 744 1.83 17.70 -12.41
N ALA A 745 1.59 18.26 -11.22
CA ALA A 745 2.35 19.39 -10.71
C ALA A 745 3.83 19.04 -10.45
N ALA A 746 4.09 17.89 -9.81
CA ALA A 746 5.44 17.40 -9.59
C ALA A 746 6.16 17.05 -10.90
N GLY A 747 5.45 16.45 -11.86
CA GLY A 747 6.00 16.15 -13.20
C GLY A 747 6.48 17.42 -13.93
N LEU A 748 5.67 18.49 -13.88
CA LEU A 748 6.04 19.77 -14.47
C LEU A 748 7.22 20.43 -13.73
N ALA A 749 7.22 20.38 -12.40
CA ALA A 749 8.30 20.92 -11.58
C ALA A 749 9.64 20.20 -11.86
N ALA A 750 9.63 18.87 -11.91
CA ALA A 750 10.82 18.07 -12.18
C ALA A 750 11.36 18.31 -13.59
N ALA A 751 10.52 18.33 -14.62
CA ALA A 751 10.94 18.61 -15.99
C ALA A 751 11.57 20.01 -16.14
N ARG A 752 10.98 21.02 -15.49
CA ARG A 752 11.54 22.39 -15.46
C ARG A 752 12.87 22.45 -14.73
N ALA A 753 12.98 21.83 -13.56
CA ALA A 753 14.23 21.78 -12.81
C ALA A 753 15.36 21.16 -13.65
N VAL A 754 15.08 20.05 -14.35
CA VAL A 754 16.03 19.45 -15.29
C VAL A 754 16.41 20.40 -16.42
N ALA A 755 15.42 21.04 -17.07
CA ALA A 755 15.66 21.95 -18.20
C ALA A 755 16.50 23.17 -17.78
N ASP A 756 16.22 23.71 -16.60
CA ASP A 756 16.92 24.86 -16.01
C ASP A 756 18.23 24.47 -15.32
N LYS A 757 18.56 23.17 -15.26
CA LYS A 757 19.72 22.60 -14.56
C LYS A 757 19.79 22.99 -13.08
N ARG A 758 18.64 22.95 -12.40
CA ARG A 758 18.48 23.22 -10.96
C ARG A 758 18.02 21.98 -10.22
N LEU A 759 18.17 21.99 -8.90
CA LEU A 759 17.50 21.03 -8.05
C LEU A 759 15.99 21.26 -8.07
N VAL A 760 15.21 20.20 -7.89
CA VAL A 760 13.74 20.29 -7.86
C VAL A 760 13.23 21.24 -6.78
N ALA A 761 13.94 21.34 -5.65
CA ALA A 761 13.59 22.24 -4.56
C ALA A 761 13.78 23.73 -4.89
N ASP A 762 14.58 24.06 -5.91
CA ASP A 762 14.97 25.43 -6.28
C ASP A 762 14.29 25.90 -7.58
N VAL A 763 13.22 25.22 -7.99
CA VAL A 763 12.42 25.62 -9.17
C VAL A 763 11.80 27.00 -8.96
N ASP A 764 11.73 27.80 -10.02
CA ASP A 764 10.97 29.06 -10.00
C ASP A 764 9.47 28.75 -9.83
N VAL A 765 8.97 28.94 -8.61
CA VAL A 765 7.59 28.64 -8.24
C VAL A 765 6.60 29.54 -9.00
N ALA A 766 6.92 30.81 -9.26
CA ALA A 766 6.03 31.69 -10.01
C ALA A 766 5.88 31.23 -11.46
N GLY A 767 7.02 30.87 -12.08
CA GLY A 767 7.04 30.22 -13.37
C GLY A 767 6.26 28.89 -13.38
N LEU A 768 6.44 28.07 -12.35
CA LEU A 768 5.72 26.80 -12.18
C LEU A 768 4.21 27.04 -12.10
N GLN A 769 3.74 27.94 -11.23
CA GLN A 769 2.32 28.30 -11.08
C GLN A 769 1.69 28.80 -12.38
N LYS A 770 2.44 29.57 -13.18
CA LYS A 770 2.00 29.97 -14.53
C LYS A 770 1.82 28.75 -15.43
N GLY A 771 2.75 27.80 -15.39
CA GLY A 771 2.64 26.53 -16.11
C GLY A 771 1.46 25.67 -15.63
N LEU A 772 1.26 25.55 -14.32
CA LEU A 772 0.15 24.83 -13.70
C LEU A 772 -1.21 25.44 -14.06
N SER A 773 -1.29 26.77 -14.15
CA SER A 773 -2.48 27.48 -14.64
C SER A 773 -2.72 27.20 -16.13
N ALA A 774 -1.65 27.19 -16.93
CA ALA A 774 -1.74 26.87 -18.36
C ALA A 774 -2.26 25.44 -18.58
N ILE A 775 -1.83 24.46 -17.78
CA ILE A 775 -2.33 23.08 -17.81
C ILE A 775 -3.66 22.85 -17.10
N GLY A 776 -4.23 23.90 -16.51
CA GLY A 776 -5.54 23.86 -15.88
C GLY A 776 -5.59 23.15 -14.53
N ILE A 777 -4.44 22.98 -13.86
CA ILE A 777 -4.35 22.50 -12.47
C ILE A 777 -4.75 23.60 -11.48
N LEU A 778 -4.22 24.82 -11.70
CA LEU A 778 -4.53 26.01 -10.90
C LEU A 778 -5.46 26.97 -11.66
N ARG A 779 -6.26 27.72 -10.91
CA ARG A 779 -7.13 28.79 -11.39
C ARG A 779 -6.53 30.13 -10.95
N PRO A 780 -6.79 31.26 -11.65
CA PRO A 780 -6.31 32.58 -11.21
C PRO A 780 -6.71 32.94 -9.76
N ALA A 781 -7.90 32.52 -9.33
CA ALA A 781 -8.37 32.73 -7.95
C ALA A 781 -7.56 31.96 -6.88
N ASP A 782 -6.85 30.89 -7.27
CA ASP A 782 -5.97 30.14 -6.36
C ASP A 782 -4.68 30.91 -6.03
N LEU A 783 -4.33 31.89 -6.87
CA LEU A 783 -3.11 32.70 -6.80
C LEU A 783 -3.40 34.15 -6.38
N ALA A 784 -4.64 34.45 -5.98
CA ALA A 784 -5.04 35.80 -5.58
C ALA A 784 -4.27 36.26 -4.33
N GLU A 785 -4.04 37.57 -4.25
CA GLU A 785 -3.34 38.19 -3.10
C GLU A 785 -4.06 37.95 -1.77
N PHE A 786 -3.27 37.88 -0.71
CA PHE A 786 -3.77 37.71 0.64
C PHE A 786 -4.47 38.99 1.09
N PRO A 787 -5.70 38.90 1.64
CA PRO A 787 -6.28 40.05 2.32
C PRO A 787 -5.37 40.45 3.48
N ALA A 788 -5.21 41.76 3.70
CA ALA A 788 -4.48 42.27 4.85
C ALA A 788 -5.09 41.72 6.14
N ALA A 789 -4.23 41.44 7.14
CA ALA A 789 -4.69 40.99 8.45
C ALA A 789 -5.65 42.02 9.04
N ASP A 790 -6.85 41.59 9.43
CA ASP A 790 -7.83 42.44 10.09
C ASP A 790 -7.48 42.55 11.58
N PRO A 791 -7.03 43.73 12.07
CA PRO A 791 -6.62 43.88 13.47
C PRO A 791 -7.76 43.64 14.47
N LYS A 792 -9.02 43.68 14.01
CA LYS A 792 -10.21 43.47 14.84
C LYS A 792 -10.79 42.05 14.72
N GLU A 793 -10.17 41.18 13.93
CA GLU A 793 -10.65 39.81 13.69
C GLU A 793 -10.85 39.07 15.01
N LEU A 794 -9.80 38.99 15.84
CA LEU A 794 -9.82 38.20 17.07
C LEU A 794 -10.94 38.67 18.03
N ALA A 795 -11.13 39.98 18.17
CA ALA A 795 -12.20 40.52 19.01
C ALA A 795 -13.60 40.13 18.49
N ARG A 796 -13.79 40.14 17.16
CA ARG A 796 -15.04 39.69 16.53
C ARG A 796 -15.26 38.20 16.73
N LEU A 797 -14.24 37.37 16.50
CA LEU A 797 -14.32 35.92 16.70
C LEU A 797 -14.68 35.60 18.16
N VAL A 798 -14.08 36.28 19.13
CA VAL A 798 -14.41 36.09 20.56
C VAL A 798 -15.85 36.51 20.86
N HIS A 799 -16.31 37.64 20.32
CA HIS A 799 -17.70 38.10 20.47
C HIS A 799 -18.71 37.09 19.90
N ASP A 800 -18.45 36.59 18.69
CA ASP A 800 -19.31 35.60 18.02
C ASP A 800 -19.30 34.26 18.76
N LEU A 801 -18.14 33.84 19.32
CA LEU A 801 -18.05 32.63 20.15
C LEU A 801 -18.89 32.78 21.43
N ALA A 802 -18.75 33.91 22.12
CA ALA A 802 -19.50 34.23 23.34
C ALA A 802 -21.02 34.36 23.08
N SER A 803 -21.41 34.58 21.83
CA SER A 803 -22.80 34.69 21.38
C SER A 803 -23.37 33.38 20.81
N ASP A 804 -22.60 32.28 20.80
CA ASP A 804 -22.96 30.98 20.20
C ASP A 804 -23.27 31.06 18.69
N SER A 805 -22.63 31.97 17.96
CA SER A 805 -22.82 32.16 16.51
C SER A 805 -21.61 31.77 15.66
N LEU A 806 -20.48 31.42 16.30
CA LEU A 806 -19.22 31.17 15.59
C LEU A 806 -19.14 29.75 15.00
N PRO A 807 -19.04 29.59 13.66
CA PRO A 807 -18.89 28.27 13.04
C PRO A 807 -17.50 27.67 13.29
N LEU A 808 -17.35 26.37 13.05
CA LEU A 808 -16.09 25.63 13.28
C LEU A 808 -14.85 26.30 12.67
N THR A 809 -14.94 26.78 11.43
CA THR A 809 -13.82 27.49 10.78
C THR A 809 -13.42 28.77 11.52
N GLY A 810 -14.40 29.49 12.08
CA GLY A 810 -14.17 30.65 12.94
C GLY A 810 -13.55 30.26 14.28
N GLN A 811 -14.01 29.17 14.89
CA GLN A 811 -13.42 28.63 16.11
C GLN A 811 -11.96 28.24 15.89
N ALA A 812 -11.64 27.53 14.80
CA ALA A 812 -10.28 27.18 14.44
C ALA A 812 -9.38 28.41 14.21
N ARG A 813 -9.92 29.49 13.60
CA ARG A 813 -9.20 30.78 13.46
C ARG A 813 -8.92 31.41 14.81
N LEU A 814 -9.90 31.45 15.70
CA LEU A 814 -9.76 31.94 17.07
C LEU A 814 -8.65 31.18 17.82
N LEU A 815 -8.69 29.85 17.78
CA LEU A 815 -7.65 29.01 18.41
C LEU A 815 -6.28 29.21 17.76
N GLY A 816 -6.23 29.53 16.45
CA GLY A 816 -5.02 29.88 15.73
C GLY A 816 -4.31 31.15 16.22
N HIS A 817 -5.01 32.04 16.92
CA HIS A 817 -4.37 33.18 17.61
C HIS A 817 -3.65 32.77 18.90
N GLY A 818 -3.80 31.52 19.35
CA GLY A 818 -3.09 30.96 20.50
C GLY A 818 -3.33 31.77 21.79
N GLN A 819 -2.25 32.04 22.51
CA GLN A 819 -2.31 32.75 23.80
C GLN A 819 -2.88 34.18 23.70
N ALA A 820 -2.85 34.82 22.52
CA ALA A 820 -3.43 36.14 22.34
C ALA A 820 -4.96 36.16 22.52
N ALA A 821 -5.63 35.01 22.31
CA ALA A 821 -7.08 34.90 22.51
C ALA A 821 -7.49 34.84 23.99
N VAL A 822 -6.60 34.36 24.87
CA VAL A 822 -6.93 34.04 26.28
C VAL A 822 -7.48 35.24 27.06
N PRO A 823 -6.85 36.44 27.06
CA PRO A 823 -7.38 37.58 27.80
C PRO A 823 -8.77 38.03 27.32
N LEU A 824 -9.00 37.99 26.01
CA LEU A 824 -10.29 38.39 25.43
C LEU A 824 -11.39 37.39 25.75
N LEU A 825 -11.08 36.09 25.68
CA LEU A 825 -12.00 35.02 26.09
C LEU A 825 -12.37 35.13 27.58
N ARG A 826 -11.40 35.39 28.46
CA ARG A 826 -11.65 35.62 29.90
C ARG A 826 -12.59 36.80 30.12
N ASN A 827 -12.37 37.91 29.42
CA ASN A 827 -13.19 39.11 29.55
C ASN A 827 -14.61 38.91 29.01
N ALA A 828 -14.79 38.11 27.95
CA ALA A 828 -16.08 37.83 27.36
C ALA A 828 -16.92 36.81 28.15
N LEU A 829 -16.26 35.87 28.85
CA LEU A 829 -16.89 34.74 29.53
C LEU A 829 -18.04 35.12 30.48
N PRO A 830 -17.95 36.15 31.34
CA PRO A 830 -19.04 36.51 32.24
C PRO A 830 -20.31 37.00 31.53
N ALA A 831 -20.15 37.63 30.37
CA ALA A 831 -21.23 38.23 29.58
C ALA A 831 -21.73 37.33 28.44
N ALA A 832 -21.14 36.15 28.26
CA ALA A 832 -21.52 35.20 27.21
C ALA A 832 -22.92 34.59 27.47
N THR A 833 -23.58 34.16 26.40
CA THR A 833 -24.82 33.36 26.49
C THR A 833 -24.55 32.02 27.17
N ASP A 834 -25.58 31.28 27.59
CA ASP A 834 -25.34 29.99 28.30
C ASP A 834 -24.53 28.99 27.46
N ARG A 835 -24.85 28.85 26.17
CA ARG A 835 -24.06 28.04 25.24
C ARG A 835 -22.70 28.68 24.93
N GLY A 836 -22.65 30.00 24.78
CA GLY A 836 -21.41 30.75 24.59
C GLY A 836 -20.42 30.60 25.76
N LYS A 837 -20.90 30.51 27.00
CA LYS A 837 -20.08 30.25 28.20
C LYS A 837 -19.37 28.91 28.09
N VAL A 838 -20.07 27.85 27.67
CA VAL A 838 -19.47 26.53 27.44
C VAL A 838 -18.44 26.61 26.32
N ALA A 839 -18.76 27.27 25.20
CA ALA A 839 -17.85 27.41 24.06
C ALA A 839 -16.57 28.20 24.42
N CYS A 840 -16.69 29.32 25.14
CA CYS A 840 -15.56 30.10 25.65
C CYS A 840 -14.73 29.31 26.66
N ALA A 841 -15.37 28.62 27.61
CA ALA A 841 -14.69 27.77 28.59
C ALA A 841 -13.90 26.65 27.91
N LYS A 842 -14.48 26.03 26.88
CA LYS A 842 -13.85 24.99 26.05
C LYS A 842 -12.60 25.54 25.34
N ALA A 843 -12.72 26.70 24.70
CA ALA A 843 -11.59 27.36 24.04
C ALA A 843 -10.48 27.76 25.02
N LEU A 844 -10.82 28.28 26.20
CA LEU A 844 -9.86 28.59 27.26
C LEU A 844 -9.10 27.35 27.71
N CYS A 845 -9.81 26.26 28.02
CA CYS A 845 -9.21 24.99 28.45
C CYS A 845 -8.30 24.41 27.34
N PHE A 846 -8.76 24.44 26.09
CA PHE A 846 -7.96 24.03 24.94
C PHE A 846 -6.65 24.83 24.84
N LEU A 847 -6.71 26.15 25.06
CA LEU A 847 -5.54 27.03 25.06
C LEU A 847 -4.68 26.92 26.34
N GLY A 848 -4.99 25.99 27.25
CA GLY A 848 -4.21 25.72 28.46
C GLY A 848 -4.62 26.54 29.68
N ASP A 849 -5.79 27.19 29.66
CA ASP A 849 -6.32 27.99 30.75
C ASP A 849 -7.46 27.26 31.49
N ALA A 850 -7.20 26.87 32.74
CA ALA A 850 -8.12 26.08 33.54
C ALA A 850 -9.31 26.88 34.13
N VAL A 851 -9.41 28.20 33.89
CA VAL A 851 -10.51 29.02 34.43
C VAL A 851 -11.90 28.53 33.94
N GLY A 852 -11.95 27.90 32.76
CA GLY A 852 -13.18 27.35 32.19
C GLY A 852 -13.62 26.00 32.78
N VAL A 853 -12.73 25.29 33.48
CA VAL A 853 -12.99 23.91 33.93
C VAL A 853 -14.26 23.76 34.80
N PRO A 854 -14.57 24.65 35.77
CA PRO A 854 -15.81 24.55 36.54
C PRO A 854 -17.07 24.55 35.67
N ILE A 855 -17.07 25.34 34.60
CA ILE A 855 -18.20 25.44 33.66
C ILE A 855 -18.32 24.14 32.86
N LEU A 856 -17.19 23.60 32.37
CA LEU A 856 -17.19 22.35 31.62
C LEU A 856 -17.58 21.13 32.48
N LEU A 857 -17.18 21.09 33.76
CA LEU A 857 -17.59 20.04 34.69
C LEU A 857 -19.08 20.09 34.98
N ALA A 858 -19.64 21.28 35.22
CA ALA A 858 -21.08 21.45 35.43
C ALA A 858 -21.88 21.03 34.19
N GLU A 859 -21.40 21.39 33.00
CA GLU A 859 -22.02 20.99 31.74
C GLU A 859 -21.93 19.48 31.50
N LEU A 860 -20.77 18.87 31.78
CA LEU A 860 -20.58 17.42 31.70
C LEU A 860 -21.56 16.68 32.62
N GLN A 861 -21.67 17.10 33.88
CA GLN A 861 -22.62 16.51 34.83
C GLN A 861 -24.07 16.69 34.37
N ARG A 862 -24.42 17.86 33.85
CA ARG A 862 -25.75 18.14 33.30
C ARG A 862 -26.11 17.20 32.16
N GLN A 863 -25.19 16.98 31.22
CA GLN A 863 -25.41 16.07 30.08
C GLN A 863 -25.43 14.59 30.50
N LEU A 864 -24.75 14.23 31.58
CA LEU A 864 -24.71 12.87 32.11
C LEU A 864 -25.85 12.55 33.10
N ALA A 865 -26.77 13.47 33.38
CA ALA A 865 -27.81 13.29 34.41
C ALA A 865 -28.89 12.24 34.08
N GLY A 866 -29.06 11.83 32.82
CA GLY A 866 -30.05 10.83 32.40
C GLY A 866 -29.62 9.37 32.64
N GLU A 867 -30.55 8.42 32.47
CA GLU A 867 -30.32 6.98 32.72
C GLU A 867 -29.35 6.32 31.73
N GLY A 868 -29.11 6.90 30.55
CA GLY A 868 -28.19 6.41 29.52
C GLY A 868 -27.03 7.37 29.22
N LEU A 869 -26.01 6.90 28.50
CA LEU A 869 -24.97 7.76 27.94
C LEU A 869 -25.45 8.38 26.62
N PRO A 870 -25.20 9.68 26.37
CA PRO A 870 -25.47 10.27 25.07
C PRO A 870 -24.72 9.53 23.95
N ALA A 871 -25.46 9.12 22.92
CA ALA A 871 -24.93 8.38 21.78
C ALA A 871 -24.29 9.31 20.73
N SER A 872 -23.43 8.74 19.90
CA SER A 872 -22.89 9.42 18.71
C SER A 872 -24.02 9.81 17.74
N PRO A 873 -23.96 11.00 17.10
CA PRO A 873 -24.98 11.45 16.15
C PRO A 873 -25.00 10.66 14.82
N ARG A 874 -24.13 9.66 14.61
CA ARG A 874 -24.08 8.84 13.37
C ARG A 874 -23.75 7.37 13.59
N GLU A 875 -24.39 6.52 12.79
CA GLU A 875 -24.14 5.06 12.69
C GLU A 875 -23.40 4.63 11.40
N ARG A 876 -22.92 5.56 10.55
CA ARG A 876 -22.45 5.21 9.18
C ARG A 876 -21.04 4.59 9.11
N HIS A 877 -20.19 4.83 10.10
CA HIS A 877 -18.90 4.18 10.23
C HIS A 877 -18.96 3.47 11.56
N GLU A 878 -18.99 2.14 11.54
CA GLU A 878 -18.89 1.37 12.77
C GLU A 878 -17.63 1.86 13.48
N ALA A 879 -17.76 2.40 14.70
CA ALA A 879 -16.73 3.11 15.46
C ALA A 879 -15.39 2.34 15.41
N PRO A 880 -14.23 3.01 15.36
CA PRO A 880 -13.90 4.19 16.15
C PRO A 880 -13.60 5.41 15.30
N ASP A 881 -14.54 6.35 15.30
CA ASP A 881 -14.34 7.67 14.71
C ASP A 881 -14.62 8.73 15.78
N HIS A 882 -13.57 9.05 16.54
CA HIS A 882 -13.69 10.07 17.59
C HIS A 882 -14.03 11.46 17.03
N GLY A 883 -13.88 11.68 15.71
CA GLY A 883 -14.37 12.89 15.03
C GLY A 883 -15.89 13.08 15.15
N TYR A 884 -16.63 12.03 15.51
CA TYR A 884 -18.08 12.05 15.75
C TYR A 884 -18.46 11.64 17.18
N ALA A 885 -17.55 11.74 18.15
CA ALA A 885 -17.88 11.43 19.54
C ALA A 885 -19.03 12.32 20.07
N PRO A 886 -19.82 11.83 21.05
CA PRO A 886 -20.82 12.65 21.72
C PRO A 886 -20.15 13.76 22.55
N GLU A 887 -20.83 14.90 22.72
CA GLU A 887 -20.26 16.08 23.38
C GLU A 887 -19.66 15.81 24.78
N PRO A 888 -20.24 14.96 25.65
CA PRO A 888 -19.61 14.61 26.93
C PRO A 888 -18.22 14.00 26.79
N ALA A 889 -17.97 13.16 25.77
CA ALA A 889 -16.65 12.59 25.52
C ALA A 889 -15.65 13.69 25.13
N PHE A 890 -16.05 14.65 24.30
CA PHE A 890 -15.23 15.82 23.97
C PHE A 890 -14.91 16.70 25.19
N LEU A 891 -15.86 16.85 26.13
CA LEU A 891 -15.64 17.58 27.37
C LEU A 891 -14.62 16.86 28.27
N VAL A 892 -14.70 15.52 28.39
CA VAL A 892 -13.69 14.72 29.09
C VAL A 892 -12.30 14.93 28.48
N CYS A 893 -12.18 14.86 27.14
CA CYS A 893 -10.92 15.14 26.45
C CYS A 893 -10.43 16.57 26.71
N THR A 894 -11.31 17.58 26.60
CA THR A 894 -10.93 18.99 26.78
C THR A 894 -10.43 19.28 28.20
N ILE A 895 -11.11 18.77 29.23
CA ILE A 895 -10.70 18.95 30.63
C ILE A 895 -9.41 18.15 30.90
N GLY A 896 -9.28 16.95 30.33
CA GLY A 896 -8.05 16.15 30.38
C GLY A 896 -6.85 16.86 29.73
N LEU A 897 -7.07 17.56 28.60
CA LEU A 897 -6.06 18.39 27.93
C LEU A 897 -5.61 19.58 28.79
N ALA A 898 -6.52 20.15 29.58
CA ALA A 898 -6.21 21.17 30.60
C ALA A 898 -5.53 20.58 31.86
N ARG A 899 -5.45 19.25 31.98
CA ARG A 899 -4.80 18.51 33.07
C ARG A 899 -5.37 18.80 34.45
N ASP A 900 -6.68 19.02 34.54
CA ASP A 900 -7.33 19.38 35.78
C ASP A 900 -7.86 18.15 36.54
N SER A 901 -7.35 17.92 37.75
CA SER A 901 -7.68 16.75 38.56
C SER A 901 -9.13 16.72 39.07
N ARG A 902 -9.86 17.84 38.99
CA ARG A 902 -11.30 17.88 39.35
C ARG A 902 -12.17 17.00 38.47
N LEU A 903 -11.66 16.55 37.31
CA LEU A 903 -12.34 15.55 36.47
C LEU A 903 -12.32 14.14 37.08
N VAL A 904 -11.26 13.77 37.80
CA VAL A 904 -10.99 12.39 38.24
C VAL A 904 -12.16 11.75 39.01
N PRO A 905 -12.82 12.44 39.97
CA PRO A 905 -13.95 11.87 40.70
C PRO A 905 -15.16 11.50 39.81
N LEU A 906 -15.28 12.07 38.61
CA LEU A 906 -16.37 11.78 37.67
C LEU A 906 -16.08 10.57 36.77
N LEU A 907 -14.82 10.15 36.66
CA LEU A 907 -14.41 9.12 35.71
C LEU A 907 -14.90 7.73 36.09
N ARG A 908 -14.89 7.38 37.39
CA ARG A 908 -15.35 6.06 37.84
C ARG A 908 -16.86 5.84 37.62
N PRO A 909 -17.76 6.74 38.08
CA PRO A 909 -19.19 6.62 37.78
C PRO A 909 -19.48 6.58 36.27
N LEU A 910 -18.73 7.34 35.48
CA LEU A 910 -18.84 7.30 34.02
C LEU A 910 -18.41 5.94 33.45
N ALA A 911 -17.28 5.40 33.90
CA ALA A 911 -16.78 4.09 33.50
C ALA A 911 -17.78 2.97 33.83
N GLU A 912 -18.40 2.98 35.01
CA GLU A 912 -19.39 1.99 35.43
C GLU A 912 -20.59 1.93 34.45
N ARG A 913 -21.06 3.10 33.99
CA ARG A 913 -22.21 3.26 33.09
C ARG A 913 -21.99 2.86 31.63
N ILE A 914 -20.74 2.64 31.20
CA ILE A 914 -20.43 2.31 29.79
C ILE A 914 -20.94 0.90 29.41
N PRO A 915 -21.87 0.78 28.44
CA PRO A 915 -22.38 -0.52 27.99
C PRO A 915 -21.49 -1.10 26.87
N LEU A 916 -20.44 -1.86 27.22
CA LEU A 916 -19.62 -2.55 26.20
C LEU A 916 -20.20 -3.91 25.85
N ASN A 917 -20.38 -4.15 24.55
CA ASN A 917 -20.81 -5.42 24.00
C ASN A 917 -19.64 -6.06 23.21
N PRO A 918 -19.17 -7.26 23.59
CA PRO A 918 -18.05 -7.92 22.89
C PRO A 918 -18.25 -8.13 21.38
N THR A 919 -19.49 -8.11 20.91
CA THR A 919 -19.89 -8.37 19.52
C THR A 919 -20.26 -7.12 18.73
N ARG A 920 -20.25 -5.93 19.35
CA ARG A 920 -20.55 -4.64 18.70
C ARG A 920 -19.57 -3.57 19.16
N ALA A 921 -18.93 -2.90 18.20
CA ALA A 921 -17.95 -1.85 18.49
C ALA A 921 -18.57 -0.50 18.88
N ASP A 922 -19.88 -0.30 18.66
CA ASP A 922 -20.46 1.04 18.53
C ASP A 922 -21.04 1.63 19.83
N ASP A 923 -21.28 0.81 20.87
CA ASP A 923 -22.14 1.25 21.98
C ASP A 923 -21.43 2.22 22.97
N ALA A 924 -20.10 2.36 22.95
CA ALA A 924 -19.36 3.27 23.85
C ALA A 924 -17.85 3.49 23.59
N PHE A 925 -17.32 3.17 22.41
CA PHE A 925 -15.88 3.23 22.15
C PHE A 925 -15.26 4.58 22.55
N GLU A 926 -15.93 5.68 22.20
CA GLU A 926 -15.44 7.05 22.35
C GLU A 926 -15.32 7.46 23.82
N TYR A 927 -16.17 6.93 24.70
CA TYR A 927 -16.10 7.19 26.14
C TYR A 927 -14.89 6.50 26.78
N VAL A 928 -14.66 5.22 26.45
CA VAL A 928 -13.49 4.48 26.93
C VAL A 928 -12.21 5.20 26.48
N PHE A 929 -12.17 5.57 25.20
CA PHE A 929 -11.04 6.31 24.64
C PHE A 929 -10.86 7.69 25.30
N ALA A 930 -11.93 8.46 25.52
CA ALA A 930 -11.87 9.78 26.15
C ALA A 930 -11.36 9.71 27.60
N ILE A 931 -11.83 8.72 28.38
CA ILE A 931 -11.34 8.48 29.74
C ILE A 931 -9.84 8.17 29.70
N CYS A 932 -9.39 7.28 28.81
CA CYS A 932 -7.96 6.97 28.66
C CYS A 932 -7.16 8.22 28.26
N TYR A 933 -7.61 8.99 27.27
CA TYR A 933 -6.98 10.23 26.81
C TYR A 933 -6.78 11.23 27.96
N ALA A 934 -7.79 11.41 28.82
CA ALA A 934 -7.73 12.30 29.96
C ALA A 934 -6.81 11.77 31.07
N CYS A 935 -6.93 10.49 31.42
CA CYS A 935 -6.10 9.83 32.43
C CYS A 935 -4.61 9.87 32.07
N GLU A 936 -4.25 9.62 30.81
CA GLU A 936 -2.86 9.68 30.33
C GLU A 936 -2.22 11.07 30.53
N ARG A 937 -3.01 12.15 30.46
CA ARG A 937 -2.55 13.55 30.59
C ARG A 937 -2.55 14.05 32.02
N ILE A 938 -3.54 13.63 32.82
CA ILE A 938 -3.64 13.97 34.25
C ILE A 938 -2.64 13.14 35.07
N ALA A 939 -2.46 11.86 34.71
CA ALA A 939 -1.59 10.88 35.37
C ALA A 939 -1.76 10.86 36.90
N SER A 940 -2.96 10.54 37.37
CA SER A 940 -3.33 10.52 38.80
C SER A 940 -3.56 9.07 39.28
N PRO A 941 -3.00 8.68 40.44
CA PRO A 941 -3.28 7.38 41.06
C PRO A 941 -4.78 7.14 41.32
N GLU A 942 -5.52 8.18 41.66
CA GLU A 942 -6.97 8.11 41.94
C GLU A 942 -7.78 7.73 40.69
N ALA A 943 -7.24 7.96 39.48
CA ALA A 943 -7.87 7.55 38.24
C ALA A 943 -7.76 6.03 37.97
N ILE A 944 -6.90 5.30 38.71
CA ILE A 944 -6.72 3.85 38.54
C ILE A 944 -8.03 3.10 38.77
N GLU A 945 -8.85 3.50 39.75
CA GLU A 945 -10.12 2.82 40.01
C GLU A 945 -11.07 2.85 38.81
N ALA A 946 -11.16 3.99 38.11
CA ALA A 946 -11.98 4.12 36.91
C ALA A 946 -11.43 3.25 35.77
N LEU A 947 -10.12 3.20 35.61
CA LEU A 947 -9.46 2.41 34.58
C LEU A 947 -9.55 0.91 34.85
N ASP A 948 -9.50 0.48 36.11
CA ASP A 948 -9.70 -0.92 36.50
C ASP A 948 -11.13 -1.39 36.21
N VAL A 949 -12.13 -0.52 36.42
CA VAL A 949 -13.52 -0.79 36.00
C VAL A 949 -13.58 -1.03 34.49
N LEU A 950 -12.92 -0.21 33.68
CA LEU A 950 -12.88 -0.39 32.22
C LEU A 950 -12.13 -1.67 31.83
N ALA A 951 -11.02 -1.97 32.49
CA ALA A 951 -10.18 -3.12 32.20
C ALA A 951 -10.87 -4.46 32.48
N GLU A 952 -11.87 -4.49 33.37
CA GLU A 952 -12.68 -5.69 33.64
C GLU A 952 -13.95 -5.79 32.78
N LYS A 953 -14.26 -4.80 31.92
CA LYS A 953 -15.47 -4.88 31.09
C LYS A 953 -15.36 -5.99 30.03
N PRO A 954 -16.47 -6.71 29.76
CA PRO A 954 -16.54 -7.65 28.64
C PRO A 954 -16.16 -6.97 27.32
N GLY A 955 -15.34 -7.62 26.53
CA GLY A 955 -14.84 -7.09 25.26
C GLY A 955 -13.48 -6.40 25.39
N ILE A 956 -13.16 -5.75 26.52
CA ILE A 956 -11.83 -5.15 26.73
C ILE A 956 -10.81 -6.23 27.04
N ARG A 957 -11.05 -7.05 28.06
CA ARG A 957 -10.07 -8.02 28.55
C ARG A 957 -9.81 -9.16 27.57
N GLY A 958 -8.53 -9.50 27.35
CA GLY A 958 -8.10 -10.72 26.68
C GLY A 958 -8.19 -10.64 25.15
N SER A 959 -8.02 -9.44 24.59
CA SER A 959 -8.16 -9.17 23.16
C SER A 959 -6.87 -9.39 22.37
N THR A 960 -5.78 -9.75 23.03
CA THR A 960 -4.49 -10.05 22.41
C THR A 960 -4.57 -11.30 21.53
N LEU A 961 -3.91 -11.25 20.36
CA LEU A 961 -3.72 -12.40 19.47
C LEU A 961 -2.22 -12.69 19.37
N PRO A 962 -1.67 -13.59 20.21
CA PRO A 962 -0.22 -13.84 20.23
C PRO A 962 0.31 -14.38 18.90
N VAL A 963 1.59 -14.12 18.61
CA VAL A 963 2.28 -14.72 17.44
C VAL A 963 2.15 -16.24 17.43
N GLY A 964 1.96 -16.81 16.24
CA GLY A 964 1.61 -18.21 16.04
C GLY A 964 0.10 -18.48 16.05
N THR A 965 -0.71 -17.48 16.41
CA THR A 965 -2.17 -17.56 16.24
C THR A 965 -2.52 -17.67 14.76
N ASP A 966 -3.46 -18.56 14.46
CA ASP A 966 -4.04 -18.70 13.12
C ASP A 966 -4.57 -17.33 12.63
N PRO A 967 -4.07 -16.79 11.50
CA PRO A 967 -4.50 -15.49 10.98
C PRO A 967 -6.00 -15.40 10.69
N ARG A 968 -6.69 -16.53 10.47
CA ARG A 968 -8.16 -16.62 10.32
C ARG A 968 -8.92 -16.16 11.57
N ARG A 969 -8.27 -16.08 12.73
CA ARG A 969 -8.86 -15.52 13.96
C ARG A 969 -8.90 -13.99 13.98
N SER A 970 -8.22 -13.31 13.06
CA SER A 970 -8.22 -11.84 12.95
C SER A 970 -9.28 -11.27 11.99
N VAL A 971 -10.30 -12.06 11.66
CA VAL A 971 -11.38 -11.68 10.74
C VAL A 971 -12.34 -10.68 11.37
N ASP A 972 -12.49 -10.66 12.69
CA ASP A 972 -13.41 -9.76 13.38
C ASP A 972 -12.78 -8.38 13.64
N HIS A 973 -13.21 -7.35 12.92
CA HIS A 973 -12.75 -5.96 13.17
C HIS A 973 -13.26 -5.40 14.49
N VAL A 974 -14.37 -5.91 15.03
CA VAL A 974 -14.87 -5.48 16.34
C VAL A 974 -13.87 -5.86 17.42
N ALA A 975 -13.41 -7.12 17.41
CA ALA A 975 -12.33 -7.58 18.29
C ALA A 975 -11.03 -6.80 18.09
N GLU A 976 -10.69 -6.35 16.87
CA GLU A 976 -9.54 -5.48 16.63
C GLU A 976 -9.69 -4.10 17.28
N ARG A 977 -10.89 -3.52 17.28
CA ARG A 977 -11.17 -2.23 17.93
C ARG A 977 -11.13 -2.33 19.45
N HIS A 978 -11.69 -3.42 19.99
CA HIS A 978 -11.59 -3.69 21.43
C HIS A 978 -10.16 -3.93 21.89
N ALA A 979 -9.33 -4.60 21.09
CA ALA A 979 -7.90 -4.73 21.39
C ALA A 979 -7.20 -3.37 21.47
N TYR A 980 -7.59 -2.41 20.63
CA TYR A 980 -7.06 -1.06 20.74
C TYR A 980 -7.55 -0.32 22.01
N LEU A 981 -8.78 -0.57 22.46
CA LEU A 981 -9.26 -0.05 23.75
C LEU A 981 -8.52 -0.69 24.94
N GLU A 982 -8.29 -2.00 24.94
CA GLU A 982 -7.49 -2.68 25.98
C GLU A 982 -6.07 -2.12 26.04
N LEU A 983 -5.45 -1.90 24.88
CA LEU A 983 -4.15 -1.23 24.79
C LEU A 983 -4.22 0.20 25.37
N SER A 984 -5.26 0.97 25.03
CA SER A 984 -5.45 2.34 25.53
C SER A 984 -5.64 2.40 27.05
N VAL A 985 -6.40 1.45 27.61
CA VAL A 985 -6.56 1.28 29.07
C VAL A 985 -5.23 0.90 29.72
N GLY A 986 -4.46 0.00 29.10
CA GLY A 986 -3.11 -0.37 29.55
C GLY A 986 -2.15 0.82 29.62
N ARG A 987 -2.14 1.66 28.57
CA ARG A 987 -1.34 2.90 28.55
C ARG A 987 -1.75 3.85 29.67
N ALA A 988 -3.04 4.15 29.79
CA ALA A 988 -3.56 5.03 30.83
C ALA A 988 -3.22 4.53 32.25
N LEU A 989 -3.38 3.23 32.51
CA LEU A 989 -3.00 2.60 33.77
C LEU A 989 -1.51 2.77 34.07
N ALA A 990 -0.66 2.51 33.07
CA ALA A 990 0.79 2.59 33.23
C ALA A 990 1.25 4.04 33.51
N ARG A 991 0.67 5.02 32.81
CA ARG A 991 0.92 6.47 33.01
C ARG A 991 0.49 6.95 34.39
N CYS A 992 -0.58 6.38 34.95
CA CYS A 992 -1.04 6.61 36.33
C CYS A 992 -0.27 5.79 37.39
N GLY A 993 0.79 5.06 37.01
CA GLY A 993 1.65 4.33 37.95
C GLY A 993 1.17 2.92 38.33
N SER A 994 0.20 2.34 37.62
CA SER A 994 -0.28 0.98 37.89
C SER A 994 0.60 -0.09 37.22
N PRO A 995 1.14 -1.08 37.97
CA PRO A 995 1.87 -2.21 37.39
C PRO A 995 1.04 -3.03 36.40
N ARG A 996 -0.29 -3.09 36.60
CA ARG A 996 -1.22 -3.77 35.69
C ARG A 996 -1.16 -3.19 34.28
N GLY A 997 -1.02 -1.88 34.16
CA GLY A 997 -0.89 -1.20 32.86
C GLY A 997 0.33 -1.68 32.09
N TYR A 998 1.49 -1.78 32.76
CA TYR A 998 2.71 -2.29 32.15
C TYR A 998 2.54 -3.75 31.68
N GLU A 999 1.94 -4.62 32.49
CA GLU A 999 1.70 -6.03 32.10
C GLU A 999 0.77 -6.15 30.87
N LEU A 1000 -0.26 -5.30 30.78
CA LEU A 1000 -1.13 -5.26 29.60
C LEU A 1000 -0.34 -4.87 28.34
N LEU A 1001 0.48 -3.82 28.41
CA LEU A 1001 1.34 -3.40 27.29
C LEU A 1001 2.35 -4.49 26.90
N ILE A 1002 2.96 -5.14 27.90
CA ILE A 1002 3.91 -6.25 27.69
C ILE A 1002 3.23 -7.41 26.94
N GLY A 1003 1.96 -7.70 27.23
CA GLY A 1003 1.17 -8.71 26.49
C GLY A 1003 1.07 -8.41 25.00
N TYR A 1004 0.84 -7.14 24.65
CA TYR A 1004 0.72 -6.68 23.25
C TYR A 1004 2.03 -6.68 22.47
N LEU A 1005 3.20 -6.70 23.14
CA LEU A 1005 4.48 -6.82 22.45
C LEU A 1005 4.57 -8.04 21.55
N SER A 1006 3.78 -9.09 21.86
CA SER A 1006 3.71 -10.37 21.14
C SER A 1006 2.47 -10.52 20.24
N ASP A 1007 1.70 -9.45 19.98
CA ASP A 1007 0.50 -9.52 19.14
C ASP A 1007 0.84 -9.69 17.64
N ILE A 1008 -0.01 -10.39 16.88
CA ILE A 1008 0.13 -10.55 15.41
C ILE A 1008 -0.22 -9.29 14.63
N ARG A 1009 -0.95 -8.33 15.23
CA ARG A 1009 -1.30 -7.04 14.61
C ARG A 1009 -0.18 -6.05 14.89
N GLY A 1010 0.64 -5.79 13.88
CA GLY A 1010 1.92 -5.11 14.05
C GLY A 1010 1.78 -3.68 14.58
N VAL A 1011 0.73 -2.97 14.19
CA VAL A 1011 0.44 -1.62 14.70
C VAL A 1011 0.23 -1.60 16.22
N LEU A 1012 -0.45 -2.61 16.79
CA LEU A 1012 -0.69 -2.68 18.24
C LEU A 1012 0.60 -3.02 19.00
N ALA A 1013 1.38 -3.97 18.48
CA ALA A 1013 2.67 -4.34 19.07
C ALA A 1013 3.66 -3.17 19.08
N ARG A 1014 3.71 -2.34 18.02
CA ARG A 1014 4.55 -1.13 18.00
C ARG A 1014 4.07 -0.04 18.93
N SER A 1015 2.76 0.23 18.97
CA SER A 1015 2.22 1.20 19.94
C SER A 1015 2.54 0.78 21.38
N ALA A 1016 2.41 -0.51 21.72
CA ALA A 1016 2.81 -1.03 23.03
C ALA A 1016 4.30 -0.88 23.31
N HIS A 1017 5.15 -1.19 22.32
CA HIS A 1017 6.60 -1.05 22.40
C HIS A 1017 7.02 0.40 22.65
N ASP A 1018 6.55 1.32 21.81
CA ASP A 1018 6.94 2.72 21.85
C ASP A 1018 6.47 3.38 23.17
N GLU A 1019 5.30 2.99 23.66
CA GLU A 1019 4.82 3.43 24.98
C GLU A 1019 5.70 2.89 26.12
N LEU A 1020 6.04 1.60 26.12
CA LEU A 1020 6.90 1.00 27.14
C LEU A 1020 8.30 1.63 27.13
N ALA A 1021 8.85 1.88 25.95
CA ALA A 1021 10.14 2.55 25.77
C ALA A 1021 10.12 3.98 26.31
N ASP A 1022 9.05 4.74 26.04
CA ASP A 1022 8.88 6.04 26.67
C ASP A 1022 8.77 5.89 28.19
N LEU A 1023 7.82 5.12 28.71
CA LEU A 1023 7.60 4.95 30.15
C LEU A 1023 8.87 4.54 30.92
N ALA A 1024 9.64 3.59 30.38
CA ALA A 1024 10.87 3.10 31.00
C ALA A 1024 12.09 4.00 30.77
N GLY A 1025 12.08 4.85 29.73
CA GLY A 1025 13.25 5.62 29.30
C GLY A 1025 14.35 4.78 28.65
N SER A 1026 14.04 3.55 28.24
CA SER A 1026 14.96 2.60 27.60
C SER A 1026 14.21 1.67 26.66
N ASP A 1027 14.83 1.27 25.55
CA ASP A 1027 14.29 0.29 24.60
C ASP A 1027 14.81 -1.12 24.95
N LEU A 1028 13.90 -2.05 25.27
CA LEU A 1028 14.20 -3.46 25.54
C LEU A 1028 13.69 -4.41 24.43
N GLY A 1029 13.29 -3.86 23.28
CA GLY A 1029 12.79 -4.58 22.12
C GLY A 1029 11.40 -5.19 22.29
N PHE A 1030 11.04 -6.12 21.40
CA PHE A 1030 9.69 -6.71 21.38
C PHE A 1030 9.53 -8.00 22.23
N ALA A 1031 10.59 -8.47 22.89
CA ALA A 1031 10.52 -9.67 23.71
C ALA A 1031 9.86 -9.33 25.07
N PRO A 1032 8.78 -10.01 25.50
CA PRO A 1032 8.09 -9.67 26.76
C PRO A 1032 8.96 -9.83 28.03
N GLU A 1033 9.87 -10.81 28.04
CA GLU A 1033 10.61 -11.21 29.23
C GLU A 1033 11.55 -10.12 29.79
N PRO A 1034 12.40 -9.44 28.98
CA PRO A 1034 13.15 -8.26 29.42
C PRO A 1034 12.31 -7.19 30.12
N TRP A 1035 11.10 -6.91 29.60
CA TRP A 1035 10.20 -5.92 30.19
C TRP A 1035 9.64 -6.35 31.54
N ARG A 1036 9.27 -7.63 31.71
CA ARG A 1036 8.82 -8.15 33.01
C ARG A 1036 9.93 -8.09 34.06
N GLN A 1037 11.17 -8.39 33.67
CA GLN A 1037 12.34 -8.27 34.54
C GLN A 1037 12.61 -6.81 34.93
N TRP A 1038 12.49 -5.88 33.98
CA TRP A 1038 12.56 -4.45 34.26
C TRP A 1038 11.45 -4.01 35.24
N LEU A 1039 10.20 -4.41 35.00
CA LEU A 1039 9.05 -4.05 35.82
C LEU A 1039 9.15 -4.56 37.27
N ALA A 1040 9.72 -5.76 37.45
CA ALA A 1040 9.99 -6.35 38.77
C ALA A 1040 11.06 -5.58 39.56
N ARG A 1041 12.04 -4.97 38.86
CA ARG A 1041 13.12 -4.18 39.47
C ARG A 1041 12.82 -2.69 39.58
N ALA A 1042 11.80 -2.20 38.86
CA ALA A 1042 11.44 -0.80 38.82
C ALA A 1042 11.03 -0.28 40.23
N PRO A 1043 11.39 0.96 40.59
CA PRO A 1043 11.03 1.57 41.88
C PRO A 1043 9.53 1.47 42.17
N LYS A 1044 9.17 1.21 43.43
CA LYS A 1044 7.79 1.18 43.90
C LYS A 1044 7.55 2.34 44.89
N PRO A 1045 6.46 3.13 44.74
CA PRO A 1045 5.48 3.09 43.66
C PRO A 1045 6.09 3.44 42.30
N LEU A 1046 5.50 2.94 41.21
CA LEU A 1046 5.96 3.27 39.87
C LEU A 1046 5.76 4.77 39.60
N PRO A 1047 6.66 5.43 38.85
CA PRO A 1047 6.58 6.86 38.61
C PRO A 1047 5.37 7.22 37.76
N LEU A 1048 4.70 8.31 38.12
CA LEU A 1048 3.68 8.95 37.28
C LEU A 1048 4.37 9.65 36.12
N LYS A 1049 3.94 9.38 34.88
CA LYS A 1049 4.58 9.94 33.69
C LYS A 1049 3.55 10.52 32.72
N PRO A 1050 2.97 11.70 32.99
CA PRO A 1050 1.93 12.28 32.15
C PRO A 1050 2.37 12.44 30.69
N TYR A 1051 1.44 12.18 29.76
CA TYR A 1051 1.67 12.40 28.33
C TYR A 1051 1.46 13.88 27.98
N LEU A 1052 2.57 14.60 27.79
CA LEU A 1052 2.53 16.06 27.66
C LEU A 1052 2.48 16.59 26.23
N ARG A 1053 2.70 15.73 25.23
CA ARG A 1053 2.77 16.12 23.82
C ARG A 1053 1.40 16.56 23.33
N ARG A 1054 1.33 17.77 22.75
CA ARG A 1054 0.17 18.24 21.99
C ARG A 1054 0.29 17.84 20.52
N ILE A 1055 -0.84 17.50 19.91
CA ILE A 1055 -0.94 17.16 18.49
C ILE A 1055 -1.84 18.21 17.83
N GLU A 1056 -1.20 19.17 17.14
CA GLU A 1056 -1.82 20.38 16.58
C GLU A 1056 -2.46 21.33 17.60
#